data_AF-A0A0C9M3L6-F1
#
_entry.id   AF-A0A0C9M3L6-F1
#
_cell.length_a   1.000
_cell.length_b   1.000
_cell.length_c   1.000
_cell.angle_alpha   90.00
_cell.angle_beta   90.00
_cell.angle_gamma   90.00
#
_symmetry.space_group_name_H-M   'P 1'
#
loop_
_entity.id
_entity.type
_entity.pdbx_description
1 polymer ?
#
loop_
_entity_poly.entity_id
_entity_poly.type
_entity_poly.pdbx_seq_one_letter_code
_entity_poly.pdbx_strand_id
1 'polypeptide(L)'
;MQVQNQIVLKNMSTPDNDEVNNVDKIPTEQKGAFHQFLKSLASFSGDLSSLTCPAFLLAPVSLIEYSEYWTQQPDLFTDITKSDDEVERMIAFVKWFISSLNASYSRRVPKGEWEKKPYNPVLGEQFKMQWGDLQGSGETDVLVEQVSHHPPVTGFHIKNEKHGLTLNGHTGQKTRFSGTSLIVDQVGQSIVTLKNRSNESYMYSCPSITVNGIWYAAPYVELTGTSYIQSTSGLYCSIEYTSRGWISGERNHFKCYLRRNGGSSKEYICKMEGQWSGKSTLTKYGSKTSEPFLDVTALTPAPMHVKDTTEQDDMESRKIWQKVSDAIRANDTNLAGIEKNKIETQKREERAARQEAGEEWQPKYFKWEEEEPTVITLQRMLTSTVKSKSFSSGPTTGSDAQIEAVEELRHHFKLSTDELKQFRNDLRREMDNGLKSDESHMAMLPSWIFKHPTGQETGEYLGLELSGSNIRIYLVTLHGQGRISTRQQKFVISDHLKKGSINSMIDFLVESVDNFLSFVGKYELKQALSLGFVLSFPLEQHALNKAVVIQWTKDFEITGADGKNIAELLQIGFRRRHININVEAVINGAVGCLLAHSYRSLDTLVACTISTGTNAAYWEKVEAIVKNRKELPPNADGDMIINTEWGSFGDKNLGLLPRTFYDNRVNRQSVNPGVHVFEKMVSGLYLGEIARIIMVDFLDRRLLFDGQYTPEMNTPYLFEASYMSAIGSDDTPDLEATKHILESIMNLPSTTLSDRQIVRTICELVSQRAARLVAAAMSAIIDKRNALEEGLTISMEGAVYEHFPNFPRRVNDALRSFYGERVDHINVGITRDGNGIGAALAAMIAITQKQA
;
A
#
# COMPACT_ATOMS: atom_id res chain seq x y z
N MET A 1 25.28 9.92 67.17
CA MET A 1 24.27 9.39 68.11
C MET A 1 22.93 9.99 67.73
N GLN A 2 21.91 9.15 67.62
CA GLN A 2 20.63 9.32 66.92
C GLN A 2 19.74 10.47 67.41
N VAL A 3 18.91 11.02 66.50
CA VAL A 3 17.44 11.22 66.64
C VAL A 3 16.87 11.25 65.20
N GLN A 4 16.29 10.16 64.65
CA GLN A 4 14.92 9.61 64.71
C GLN A 4 13.91 10.17 63.67
N ASN A 5 13.27 9.21 62.99
CA ASN A 5 12.46 9.27 61.77
C ASN A 5 11.03 9.81 61.92
N GLN A 6 10.54 10.52 60.89
CA GLN A 6 9.21 10.33 60.27
C GLN A 6 9.17 11.10 58.95
N ILE A 7 9.19 10.42 57.80
CA ILE A 7 8.86 11.02 56.49
C ILE A 7 7.59 10.34 55.97
N VAL A 8 6.57 11.18 55.81
CA VAL A 8 5.28 10.91 55.19
C VAL A 8 5.49 10.53 53.73
N LEU A 9 4.94 9.38 53.34
CA LEU A 9 4.69 8.99 51.95
C LEU A 9 3.78 10.06 51.30
N LYS A 10 4.37 10.95 50.50
CA LYS A 10 3.64 11.83 49.59
C LYS A 10 3.83 11.29 48.17
N ASN A 11 2.70 10.98 47.55
CA ASN A 11 2.51 10.66 46.14
C ASN A 11 3.52 11.38 45.23
N MET A 12 4.44 10.63 44.63
CA MET A 12 5.11 11.07 43.41
C MET A 12 4.23 10.63 42.25
N SER A 13 3.37 11.54 41.82
CA SER A 13 2.80 11.56 40.48
C SER A 13 3.93 11.39 39.46
N THR A 14 3.77 10.42 38.57
CA THR A 14 4.57 10.29 37.35
C THR A 14 4.54 11.61 36.59
N PRO A 15 5.69 12.18 36.20
CA PRO A 15 5.72 13.46 35.51
C PRO A 15 5.08 13.32 34.12
N ASP A 16 4.26 14.32 33.77
CA ASP A 16 3.85 14.64 32.41
C ASP A 16 5.10 14.75 31.52
N ASN A 17 5.20 13.89 30.50
CA ASN A 17 6.11 14.12 29.40
C ASN A 17 5.32 14.82 28.28
N ASP A 18 5.42 16.15 28.26
CA ASP A 18 5.35 16.93 27.02
C ASP A 18 6.28 16.30 25.96
N GLU A 19 5.96 16.45 24.68
CA GLU A 19 6.74 15.90 23.56
C GLU A 19 8.23 16.26 23.71
N VAL A 20 9.02 15.30 24.18
CA VAL A 20 10.44 15.49 24.42
C VAL A 20 11.15 15.56 23.07
N ASN A 21 11.45 16.77 22.61
CA ASN A 21 12.35 16.98 21.49
C ASN A 21 13.78 16.63 21.91
N ASN A 22 14.28 15.48 21.46
CA ASN A 22 15.61 14.98 21.76
C ASN A 22 16.63 15.29 20.66
N VAL A 23 16.29 16.10 19.66
CA VAL A 23 17.22 16.46 18.57
C VAL A 23 18.51 17.08 19.11
N ASP A 24 18.41 17.85 20.20
CA ASP A 24 19.58 18.46 20.83
C ASP A 24 20.49 17.48 21.58
N LYS A 25 19.96 16.31 21.98
CA LYS A 25 20.72 15.23 22.64
C LYS A 25 21.43 14.30 21.65
N ILE A 26 21.20 14.45 20.34
CA ILE A 26 21.94 13.72 19.32
C ILE A 26 23.40 14.18 19.35
N PRO A 27 24.39 13.25 19.37
CA PRO A 27 25.80 13.59 19.27
C PRO A 27 26.08 14.52 18.08
N THR A 28 26.89 15.57 18.28
CA THR A 28 27.11 16.64 17.29
C THR A 28 27.52 16.10 15.91
N GLU A 29 28.37 15.08 15.88
CA GLU A 29 28.82 14.39 14.66
C GLU A 29 27.70 13.63 13.91
N GLN A 30 26.61 13.28 14.59
CA GLN A 30 25.47 12.54 14.02
C GLN A 30 24.28 13.42 13.66
N LYS A 31 24.25 14.69 14.10
CA LYS A 31 23.19 15.65 13.77
C LYS A 31 23.04 15.81 12.26
N GLY A 32 24.14 15.87 11.50
CA GLY A 32 24.11 15.97 10.04
C GLY A 32 23.44 14.77 9.36
N ALA A 33 23.80 13.55 9.79
CA ALA A 33 23.19 12.31 9.29
C ALA A 33 21.69 12.21 9.62
N PHE A 34 21.29 12.68 10.81
CA PHE A 34 19.87 12.73 11.19
C PHE A 34 19.07 13.73 10.33
N HIS A 35 19.58 14.93 10.07
CA HIS A 35 18.92 15.89 9.18
C HIS A 35 18.81 15.36 7.75
N GLN A 36 19.85 14.68 7.24
CA GLN A 36 19.81 14.04 5.93
C GLN A 36 18.79 12.89 5.89
N PHE A 37 18.70 12.11 6.95
CA PHE A 37 17.68 11.07 7.13
C PHE A 37 16.27 11.66 7.11
N LEU A 38 15.98 12.69 7.91
CA LEU A 38 14.68 13.38 7.90
C LEU A 38 14.34 13.98 6.52
N LYS A 39 15.32 14.58 5.82
CA LYS A 39 15.11 15.10 4.46
C LYS A 39 14.79 13.99 3.45
N SER A 40 15.44 12.84 3.59
CA SER A 40 15.14 11.65 2.80
C SER A 40 13.72 11.16 3.11
N LEU A 41 13.31 11.11 4.38
CA LEU A 41 11.96 10.74 4.79
C LEU A 41 10.89 11.69 4.25
N ALA A 42 11.13 13.01 4.33
CA ALA A 42 10.21 14.05 3.87
C ALA A 42 9.87 13.97 2.38
N SER A 43 10.75 13.36 1.59
CA SER A 43 10.63 13.27 0.13
C SER A 43 10.45 11.84 -0.38
N PHE A 44 10.28 10.88 0.55
CA PHE A 44 10.28 9.46 0.24
C PHE A 44 8.91 8.97 -0.26
N SER A 45 8.89 8.32 -1.42
CA SER A 45 7.69 7.69 -1.99
C SER A 45 7.94 6.26 -2.49
N GLY A 46 9.00 5.59 -1.99
CA GLY A 46 9.50 4.29 -2.49
C GLY A 46 9.48 3.16 -1.46
N ASP A 47 10.31 2.12 -1.67
CA ASP A 47 10.51 1.01 -0.72
C ASP A 47 11.51 1.38 0.39
N LEU A 48 11.01 1.50 1.63
CA LEU A 48 11.77 1.90 2.81
C LEU A 48 13.03 1.06 3.09
N SER A 49 13.15 -0.14 2.49
CA SER A 49 14.35 -0.97 2.59
C SER A 49 15.63 -0.26 2.08
N SER A 50 15.48 0.73 1.19
CA SER A 50 16.59 1.52 0.64
C SER A 50 17.01 2.72 1.50
N LEU A 51 16.28 3.04 2.57
CA LEU A 51 16.60 4.15 3.46
C LEU A 51 17.55 3.69 4.57
N THR A 52 18.76 4.27 4.56
CA THR A 52 19.75 4.04 5.62
C THR A 52 19.36 4.85 6.86
N CYS A 53 19.02 4.13 7.94
CA CYS A 53 18.76 4.74 9.23
C CYS A 53 20.10 5.13 9.90
N PRO A 54 20.21 6.32 10.52
CA PRO A 54 21.37 6.70 11.32
C PRO A 54 21.69 5.66 12.40
N ALA A 55 22.97 5.44 12.67
CA ALA A 55 23.43 4.35 13.54
C ALA A 55 22.88 4.44 14.98
N PHE A 56 22.69 5.64 15.55
CA PHE A 56 22.08 5.80 16.88
C PHE A 56 20.61 5.35 16.96
N LEU A 57 19.94 5.19 15.82
CA LEU A 57 18.58 4.68 15.71
C LEU A 57 18.56 3.16 15.39
N LEU A 58 19.70 2.47 15.42
CA LEU A 58 19.78 1.02 15.22
C LEU A 58 19.81 0.26 16.54
N ALA A 59 19.10 -0.87 16.57
CA ALA A 59 19.14 -1.82 17.67
C ALA A 59 20.19 -2.90 17.39
N PRO A 60 20.92 -3.41 18.41
CA PRO A 60 21.94 -4.44 18.24
C PRO A 60 21.34 -5.86 18.10
N VAL A 61 20.27 -5.99 17.32
CA VAL A 61 19.43 -7.20 17.22
C VAL A 61 18.77 -7.28 15.85
N SER A 62 18.69 -8.50 15.30
CA SER A 62 17.99 -8.76 14.04
C SER A 62 16.48 -8.82 14.24
N LEU A 63 15.72 -8.46 13.21
CA LEU A 63 14.26 -8.48 13.27
C LEU A 63 13.70 -9.88 13.55
N ILE A 64 14.37 -10.97 13.13
CA ILE A 64 13.83 -12.34 13.35
C ILE A 64 13.80 -12.71 14.84
N GLU A 65 14.70 -12.14 15.65
CA GLU A 65 14.77 -12.41 17.09
C GLU A 65 13.53 -11.89 17.83
N TYR A 66 12.77 -10.94 17.26
CA TYR A 66 11.58 -10.38 17.92
C TYR A 66 10.45 -11.41 18.09
N SER A 67 10.50 -12.54 17.39
CA SER A 67 9.59 -13.66 17.61
C SER A 67 9.74 -14.26 19.02
N GLU A 68 10.86 -14.02 19.73
CA GLU A 68 11.07 -14.45 21.11
C GLU A 68 10.01 -13.88 22.07
N TYR A 69 9.54 -12.65 21.82
CA TYR A 69 8.62 -11.94 22.71
C TYR A 69 7.23 -12.57 22.74
N TRP A 70 6.90 -13.42 21.76
CA TRP A 70 5.59 -14.05 21.63
C TRP A 70 5.31 -14.98 22.80
N THR A 71 6.34 -15.56 23.40
CA THR A 71 6.22 -16.49 24.55
C THR A 71 7.20 -16.15 25.69
N GLN A 72 7.54 -14.87 25.87
CA GLN A 72 8.30 -14.39 27.04
C GLN A 72 7.61 -14.73 28.38
N GLN A 73 6.28 -14.94 28.35
CA GLN A 73 5.45 -15.40 29.45
C GLN A 73 4.90 -16.80 29.09
N PRO A 74 5.71 -17.87 29.22
CA PRO A 74 5.30 -19.22 28.83
C PRO A 74 4.18 -19.78 29.72
N ASP A 75 4.06 -19.32 30.97
CA ASP A 75 2.92 -19.59 31.86
C ASP A 75 1.60 -19.14 31.24
N LEU A 76 1.50 -17.89 30.79
CA LEU A 76 0.30 -17.37 30.13
C LEU A 76 0.00 -18.10 28.81
N PHE A 77 1.02 -18.51 28.06
CA PHE A 77 0.83 -19.31 26.85
C PHE A 77 0.25 -20.69 27.18
N THR A 78 0.77 -21.35 28.22
CA THR A 78 0.27 -22.66 28.67
C THR A 78 -1.08 -22.61 29.37
N ASP A 79 -1.48 -21.48 29.95
CA ASP A 79 -2.80 -21.30 30.57
C ASP A 79 -3.96 -21.54 29.60
N ILE A 80 -3.73 -21.36 28.30
CA ILE A 80 -4.70 -21.61 27.23
C ILE A 80 -5.19 -23.08 27.27
N THR A 81 -4.39 -24.03 27.76
CA THR A 81 -4.75 -25.45 27.84
C THR A 81 -5.35 -25.86 29.19
N LYS A 82 -5.50 -24.97 30.16
CA LYS A 82 -5.90 -25.40 31.51
C LYS A 82 -7.40 -25.66 31.65
N SER A 83 -8.25 -24.80 31.08
CA SER A 83 -9.70 -24.91 31.26
C SER A 83 -10.39 -25.85 30.26
N ASP A 84 -11.37 -26.61 30.74
CA ASP A 84 -12.31 -27.37 29.90
C ASP A 84 -13.37 -26.46 29.26
N ASP A 85 -13.58 -25.25 29.78
CA ASP A 85 -14.50 -24.27 29.22
C ASP A 85 -13.86 -23.46 28.08
N GLU A 86 -14.51 -23.45 26.92
CA GLU A 86 -14.01 -22.78 25.70
C GLU A 86 -13.94 -21.25 25.83
N VAL A 87 -14.81 -20.63 26.63
CA VAL A 87 -14.80 -19.19 26.89
C VAL A 87 -13.61 -18.84 27.76
N GLU A 88 -13.35 -19.62 28.81
CA GLU A 88 -12.18 -19.43 29.67
C GLU A 88 -10.86 -19.61 28.91
N ARG A 89 -10.77 -20.61 28.01
CA ARG A 89 -9.59 -20.77 27.14
C ARG A 89 -9.38 -19.58 26.21
N MET A 90 -10.46 -19.06 25.61
CA MET A 90 -10.38 -17.87 24.75
C MET A 90 -9.96 -16.61 25.55
N ILE A 91 -10.42 -16.46 26.80
CA ILE A 91 -9.96 -15.38 27.69
C ILE A 91 -8.46 -15.55 28.02
N ALA A 92 -8.00 -16.76 28.29
CA ALA A 92 -6.57 -17.05 28.49
C ALA A 92 -5.74 -16.74 27.24
N PHE A 93 -6.27 -17.04 26.05
CA PHE A 93 -5.65 -16.69 24.77
C PHE A 93 -5.49 -15.18 24.62
N VAL A 94 -6.56 -14.40 24.88
CA VAL A 94 -6.49 -12.93 24.84
C VAL A 94 -5.46 -12.41 25.86
N LYS A 95 -5.38 -13.02 27.05
CA LYS A 95 -4.42 -12.63 28.09
C LYS A 95 -2.97 -12.83 27.63
N TRP A 96 -2.67 -14.00 27.08
CA TRP A 96 -1.36 -14.28 26.46
C TRP A 96 -1.06 -13.30 25.33
N PHE A 97 -2.00 -13.08 24.41
CA PHE A 97 -1.82 -12.19 23.27
C PHE A 97 -1.54 -10.74 23.68
N ILE A 98 -2.28 -10.17 24.64
CA ILE A 98 -2.00 -8.82 25.13
C ILE A 98 -0.63 -8.75 25.83
N SER A 99 -0.25 -9.80 26.57
CA SER A 99 1.08 -9.86 27.21
C SER A 99 2.22 -9.85 26.19
N SER A 100 2.05 -10.52 25.04
CA SER A 100 3.05 -10.57 23.99
C SER A 100 3.16 -9.24 23.23
N LEU A 101 2.07 -8.49 23.06
CA LEU A 101 2.11 -7.12 22.54
C LEU A 101 2.93 -6.19 23.45
N ASN A 102 2.74 -6.27 24.77
CA ASN A 102 3.55 -5.52 25.72
C ASN A 102 5.04 -5.87 25.59
N ALA A 103 5.37 -7.17 25.58
CA ALA A 103 6.74 -7.64 25.43
C ALA A 103 7.36 -7.14 24.12
N SER A 104 6.61 -7.23 23.03
CA SER A 104 7.05 -6.91 21.67
C SER A 104 7.15 -5.42 21.35
N TYR A 105 6.46 -4.53 22.07
CA TYR A 105 6.37 -3.11 21.64
C TYR A 105 6.55 -2.07 22.73
N SER A 106 6.49 -2.45 24.00
CA SER A 106 6.69 -1.50 25.12
C SER A 106 7.82 -1.95 26.02
N ARG A 107 7.75 -3.15 26.58
CA ARG A 107 8.68 -3.64 27.61
C ARG A 107 10.11 -3.80 27.11
N ARG A 108 10.30 -4.17 25.84
CA ARG A 108 11.64 -4.36 25.25
C ARG A 108 12.45 -3.06 25.17
N VAL A 109 11.80 -1.90 25.23
CA VAL A 109 12.49 -0.60 25.24
C VAL A 109 12.88 -0.29 26.70
N PRO A 110 14.18 -0.16 27.00
CA PRO A 110 14.63 0.17 28.35
C PRO A 110 14.05 1.50 28.83
N LYS A 111 13.79 1.61 30.13
CA LYS A 111 13.23 2.84 30.72
C LYS A 111 14.17 4.03 30.48
N GLY A 112 13.67 5.06 29.81
CA GLY A 112 14.45 6.25 29.44
C GLY A 112 15.13 6.18 28.07
N GLU A 113 15.03 5.04 27.38
CA GLU A 113 15.40 4.91 25.97
C GLU A 113 14.17 5.02 25.05
N TRP A 114 14.42 5.11 23.75
CA TRP A 114 13.40 5.17 22.70
C TRP A 114 13.54 3.98 21.76
N GLU A 115 12.53 3.79 20.90
CA GLU A 115 12.46 2.68 19.96
C GLU A 115 13.63 2.71 18.96
N LYS A 116 14.21 1.55 18.65
CA LYS A 116 15.35 1.44 17.74
C LYS A 116 15.04 0.44 16.63
N LYS A 117 15.52 0.72 15.42
CA LYS A 117 15.31 -0.12 14.24
C LYS A 117 16.19 -1.37 14.30
N PRO A 118 15.64 -2.59 14.23
CA PRO A 118 16.43 -3.82 14.14
C PRO A 118 17.13 -3.96 12.77
N TYR A 119 18.03 -4.93 12.65
CA TYR A 119 18.58 -5.31 11.34
C TYR A 119 17.53 -5.95 10.45
N ASN A 120 17.66 -5.72 9.14
CA ASN A 120 16.91 -6.49 8.16
C ASN A 120 17.54 -7.88 8.05
N PRO A 121 16.76 -8.96 8.22
CA PRO A 121 17.31 -10.31 8.18
C PRO A 121 17.86 -10.69 6.81
N VAL A 122 18.90 -11.52 6.79
CA VAL A 122 19.40 -12.14 5.54
C VAL A 122 18.63 -13.43 5.23
N LEU A 123 18.54 -13.79 3.95
CA LEU A 123 17.86 -15.03 3.54
C LEU A 123 18.52 -16.26 4.20
N GLY A 124 17.70 -17.10 4.84
CA GLY A 124 18.14 -18.29 5.57
C GLY A 124 18.66 -18.03 6.98
N GLU A 125 18.66 -16.78 7.45
CA GLU A 125 18.98 -16.44 8.83
C GLU A 125 18.06 -17.18 9.81
N GLN A 126 18.63 -17.74 10.86
CA GLN A 126 17.94 -18.58 11.84
C GLN A 126 18.01 -17.98 13.24
N PHE A 127 16.98 -18.19 14.04
CA PHE A 127 17.05 -17.93 15.46
C PHE A 127 16.40 -19.08 16.22
N LYS A 128 17.17 -19.68 17.13
CA LYS A 128 16.79 -20.84 17.93
C LYS A 128 16.99 -20.49 19.39
N MET A 129 15.93 -20.59 20.19
CA MET A 129 16.02 -20.33 21.62
C MET A 129 14.98 -21.13 22.39
N GLN A 130 15.13 -21.16 23.70
CA GLN A 130 14.18 -21.78 24.61
C GLN A 130 13.88 -20.85 25.79
N TRP A 131 12.61 -20.65 26.11
CA TRP A 131 12.19 -20.06 27.39
C TRP A 131 12.11 -21.16 28.43
N GLY A 132 12.77 -20.97 29.58
CA GLY A 132 12.74 -21.93 30.68
C GLY A 132 11.39 -21.94 31.41
N ASP A 133 11.24 -22.90 32.34
CA ASP A 133 10.01 -23.09 33.10
C ASP A 133 9.69 -21.86 33.99
N LEU A 134 8.47 -21.37 33.85
CA LEU A 134 7.87 -20.36 34.71
C LEU A 134 6.53 -20.88 35.24
N GLN A 135 6.37 -20.95 36.56
CA GLN A 135 5.14 -21.40 37.22
C GLN A 135 4.61 -22.77 36.73
N GLY A 136 5.49 -23.67 36.32
CA GLY A 136 5.12 -25.02 35.87
C GLY A 136 4.69 -25.11 34.39
N SER A 137 4.90 -24.04 33.61
CA SER A 137 4.72 -24.06 32.14
C SER A 137 5.62 -25.07 31.43
N GLY A 138 6.74 -25.47 32.04
CA GLY A 138 7.78 -26.22 31.34
C GLY A 138 8.50 -25.36 30.29
N GLU A 139 9.44 -25.98 29.59
CA GLU A 139 10.22 -25.31 28.56
C GLU A 139 9.40 -25.03 27.29
N THR A 140 9.67 -23.89 26.65
CA THR A 140 9.04 -23.49 25.39
C THR A 140 10.11 -23.16 24.35
N ASP A 141 10.19 -23.99 23.31
CA ASP A 141 11.16 -23.84 22.22
C ASP A 141 10.66 -22.86 21.16
N VAL A 142 11.55 -22.02 20.64
CA VAL A 142 11.31 -21.07 19.57
C VAL A 142 12.29 -21.33 18.44
N LEU A 143 11.74 -21.54 17.24
CA LEU A 143 12.49 -21.71 15.99
C LEU A 143 12.01 -20.71 14.96
N VAL A 144 12.93 -19.97 14.38
CA VAL A 144 12.65 -18.91 13.40
C VAL A 144 13.60 -19.04 12.22
N GLU A 145 13.11 -18.77 11.01
CA GLU A 145 13.91 -18.69 9.79
C GLU A 145 13.43 -17.57 8.88
N GLN A 146 14.36 -16.81 8.29
CA GLN A 146 14.04 -15.91 7.18
C GLN A 146 13.86 -16.72 5.89
N VAL A 147 12.61 -17.00 5.52
CA VAL A 147 12.24 -17.90 4.42
C VAL A 147 12.18 -17.20 3.06
N SER A 148 11.99 -15.88 3.03
CA SER A 148 11.99 -15.08 1.80
C SER A 148 12.59 -13.69 2.01
N HIS A 149 13.19 -13.11 0.98
CA HIS A 149 13.80 -11.77 1.03
C HIS A 149 13.05 -10.72 0.20
N HIS A 150 12.30 -11.10 -0.84
CA HIS A 150 11.48 -10.19 -1.66
C HIS A 150 10.16 -10.87 -2.10
N PRO A 151 9.03 -10.62 -1.43
CA PRO A 151 8.91 -9.82 -0.20
C PRO A 151 9.60 -10.49 0.99
N PRO A 152 10.06 -9.74 2.01
CA PRO A 152 10.66 -10.32 3.21
C PRO A 152 9.61 -11.08 4.02
N VAL A 153 9.86 -12.36 4.28
CA VAL A 153 9.00 -13.23 5.08
C VAL A 153 9.84 -14.02 6.07
N THR A 154 9.43 -14.00 7.33
CA THR A 154 10.00 -14.76 8.44
C THR A 154 9.01 -15.84 8.85
N GLY A 155 9.41 -17.11 8.78
CA GLY A 155 8.66 -18.24 9.31
C GLY A 155 9.05 -18.51 10.75
N PHE A 156 8.10 -18.88 11.59
CA PHE A 156 8.35 -19.25 12.99
C PHE A 156 7.52 -20.45 13.42
N HIS A 157 8.10 -21.23 14.33
CA HIS A 157 7.47 -22.34 15.01
C HIS A 157 7.86 -22.32 16.48
N ILE A 158 6.88 -22.21 17.37
CA ILE A 158 7.05 -22.19 18.81
C ILE A 158 6.30 -23.38 19.39
N LYS A 159 6.94 -24.16 20.28
CA LYS A 159 6.31 -25.37 20.85
C LYS A 159 6.55 -25.46 22.36
N ASN A 160 5.52 -25.92 23.06
CA ASN A 160 5.60 -26.37 24.45
C ASN A 160 5.10 -27.81 24.49
N GLU A 161 6.03 -28.76 24.57
CA GLU A 161 5.70 -30.19 24.48
C GLU A 161 4.92 -30.67 25.70
N LYS A 162 5.27 -30.18 26.89
CA LYS A 162 4.65 -30.56 28.16
C LYS A 162 3.13 -30.34 28.15
N HIS A 163 2.67 -29.23 27.57
CA HIS A 163 1.24 -28.88 27.50
C HIS A 163 0.62 -29.12 26.12
N GLY A 164 1.37 -29.69 25.17
CA GLY A 164 0.86 -29.99 23.83
C GLY A 164 0.44 -28.75 23.04
N LEU A 165 1.18 -27.65 23.18
CA LEU A 165 0.92 -26.40 22.45
C LEU A 165 1.94 -26.19 21.32
N THR A 166 1.44 -25.71 20.19
CA THR A 166 2.28 -25.20 19.10
C THR A 166 1.72 -23.89 18.57
N LEU A 167 2.60 -22.97 18.21
CA LEU A 167 2.30 -21.75 17.48
C LEU A 167 3.13 -21.76 16.20
N ASN A 168 2.44 -21.85 15.07
CA ASN A 168 3.04 -21.93 13.74
C ASN A 168 2.57 -20.75 12.89
N GLY A 169 3.47 -20.15 12.13
CA GLY A 169 3.07 -19.06 11.26
C GLY A 169 4.22 -18.41 10.53
N HIS A 170 3.88 -17.31 9.86
CA HIS A 170 4.84 -16.45 9.21
C HIS A 170 4.41 -14.99 9.33
N THR A 171 5.40 -14.10 9.28
CA THR A 171 5.20 -12.66 9.33
C THR A 171 6.03 -11.96 8.26
N GLY A 172 5.51 -10.85 7.76
CA GLY A 172 6.10 -9.93 6.82
C GLY A 172 5.60 -8.52 7.14
N GLN A 173 6.26 -7.52 6.59
CA GLN A 173 5.95 -6.12 6.90
C GLN A 173 5.72 -5.33 5.63
N LYS A 174 4.67 -4.52 5.62
CA LYS A 174 4.45 -3.46 4.64
C LYS A 174 4.54 -2.13 5.36
N THR A 175 5.45 -1.28 4.93
CA THR A 175 5.70 0.01 5.58
C THR A 175 5.24 1.15 4.69
N ARG A 176 4.64 2.18 5.29
CA ARG A 176 4.16 3.38 4.61
C ARG A 176 4.25 4.60 5.52
N PHE A 177 4.46 5.78 4.96
CA PHE A 177 4.40 7.02 5.73
C PHE A 177 2.98 7.59 5.77
N SER A 178 2.63 8.21 6.89
CA SER A 178 1.40 9.00 7.07
C SER A 178 1.74 10.25 7.87
N GLY A 179 1.91 11.38 7.18
CA GLY A 179 2.38 12.61 7.80
C GLY A 179 3.76 12.44 8.44
N THR A 180 3.85 12.65 9.75
CA THR A 180 5.10 12.54 10.53
C THR A 180 5.38 11.13 11.04
N SER A 181 4.49 10.17 10.79
CA SER A 181 4.56 8.83 11.36
C SER A 181 4.87 7.76 10.31
N LEU A 182 5.58 6.71 10.74
CA LEU A 182 5.79 5.50 9.95
C LEU A 182 4.77 4.46 10.37
N ILE A 183 3.93 4.02 9.45
CA ILE A 183 2.97 2.92 9.67
C ILE A 183 3.59 1.63 9.15
N VAL A 184 3.56 0.58 9.97
CA VAL A 184 3.99 -0.77 9.64
C VAL A 184 2.79 -1.69 9.76
N ASP A 185 2.26 -2.10 8.61
CA ASP A 185 1.24 -3.12 8.50
C ASP A 185 1.89 -4.49 8.59
N GLN A 186 1.46 -5.26 9.58
CA GLN A 186 1.96 -6.62 9.82
C GLN A 186 1.15 -7.60 8.99
N VAL A 187 1.79 -8.21 7.99
CA VAL A 187 1.16 -9.15 7.07
C VAL A 187 1.63 -10.55 7.42
N GLY A 188 0.73 -11.50 7.55
CA GLY A 188 1.10 -12.84 7.94
C GLY A 188 -0.08 -13.61 8.50
N GLN A 189 0.18 -14.86 8.86
CA GLN A 189 -0.80 -15.75 9.45
C GLN A 189 -0.15 -16.51 10.60
N SER A 190 -0.87 -16.62 11.71
CA SER A 190 -0.43 -17.29 12.92
C SER A 190 -1.53 -18.20 13.44
N ILE A 191 -1.20 -19.46 13.71
CA ILE A 191 -2.12 -20.43 14.30
C ILE A 191 -1.49 -21.00 15.56
N VAL A 192 -2.24 -20.95 16.67
CA VAL A 192 -1.97 -21.75 17.86
C VAL A 192 -2.84 -23.00 17.81
N THR A 193 -2.27 -24.17 18.10
CA THR A 193 -2.96 -25.46 18.14
C THR A 193 -2.75 -26.16 19.46
N LEU A 194 -3.83 -26.64 20.05
CA LEU A 194 -3.87 -27.41 21.29
C LEU A 194 -3.97 -28.90 20.92
N LYS A 195 -2.84 -29.59 20.84
CA LYS A 195 -2.77 -31.00 20.41
C LYS A 195 -3.55 -31.93 21.33
N ASN A 196 -3.57 -31.62 22.62
CA ASN A 196 -4.26 -32.42 23.64
C ASN A 196 -5.78 -32.17 23.70
N ARG A 197 -6.33 -31.28 22.85
CA ARG A 197 -7.76 -30.97 22.77
C ARG A 197 -8.29 -31.09 21.35
N SER A 198 -8.19 -32.28 20.77
CA SER A 198 -8.70 -32.58 19.43
C SER A 198 -8.21 -31.59 18.36
N ASN A 199 -7.00 -31.07 18.52
CA ASN A 199 -6.43 -30.02 17.67
C ASN A 199 -7.31 -28.76 17.57
N GLU A 200 -7.90 -28.32 18.70
CA GLU A 200 -8.51 -27.00 18.78
C GLU A 200 -7.49 -25.93 18.39
N SER A 201 -7.86 -25.07 17.44
CA SER A 201 -6.94 -24.11 16.83
C SER A 201 -7.48 -22.69 16.89
N TYR A 202 -6.56 -21.74 16.97
CA TYR A 202 -6.80 -20.31 17.10
C TYR A 202 -5.97 -19.57 16.06
N MET A 203 -6.63 -18.90 15.12
CA MET A 203 -5.99 -18.00 14.17
C MET A 203 -6.11 -16.56 14.68
N TYR A 204 -5.03 -15.79 14.61
CA TYR A 204 -5.06 -14.37 14.98
C TYR A 204 -4.32 -13.46 14.01
N SER A 205 -4.72 -12.19 14.00
CA SER A 205 -4.05 -11.11 13.26
C SER A 205 -3.34 -10.12 14.19
N CYS A 206 -2.20 -9.62 13.76
CA CYS A 206 -1.44 -8.60 14.48
C CYS A 206 -1.99 -7.18 14.21
N PRO A 207 -1.84 -6.24 15.15
CA PRO A 207 -2.19 -4.84 14.94
C PRO A 207 -1.27 -4.14 13.93
N SER A 208 -1.74 -3.06 13.34
CA SER A 208 -0.86 -2.10 12.65
C SER A 208 -0.06 -1.31 13.68
N ILE A 209 1.22 -1.14 13.41
CA ILE A 209 2.15 -0.40 14.27
C ILE A 209 2.29 1.00 13.69
N THR A 210 2.14 2.02 14.52
CA THR A 210 2.50 3.41 14.17
C THR A 210 3.73 3.81 14.97
N VAL A 211 4.81 4.14 14.28
CA VAL A 211 6.03 4.69 14.87
C VAL A 211 5.96 6.21 14.76
N ASN A 212 5.71 6.85 15.90
CA ASN A 212 5.64 8.30 16.07
C ASN A 212 6.98 8.83 16.58
N GLY A 213 7.15 10.16 16.64
CA GLY A 213 8.30 10.78 17.31
C GLY A 213 9.65 10.73 16.58
N ILE A 214 9.69 10.18 15.36
CA ILE A 214 10.92 10.07 14.53
C ILE A 214 11.57 11.46 14.31
N TRP A 215 10.76 12.46 13.99
CA TRP A 215 11.20 13.85 13.73
C TRP A 215 11.83 14.54 14.95
N TYR A 216 11.47 14.08 16.14
CA TYR A 216 11.94 14.60 17.42
C TYR A 216 13.07 13.77 18.03
N ALA A 217 13.62 12.81 17.26
CA ALA A 217 14.65 11.87 17.70
C ALA A 217 14.26 11.10 18.98
N ALA A 218 12.97 10.81 19.13
CA ALA A 218 12.40 10.06 20.23
C ALA A 218 11.30 9.11 19.73
N PRO A 219 11.63 8.18 18.81
CA PRO A 219 10.64 7.29 18.24
C PRO A 219 9.94 6.43 19.31
N TYR A 220 8.62 6.29 19.18
CA TYR A 220 7.82 5.42 20.05
C TYR A 220 6.73 4.71 19.26
N VAL A 221 6.34 3.53 19.74
CA VAL A 221 5.33 2.68 19.11
C VAL A 221 3.95 2.92 19.71
N GLU A 222 2.95 3.05 18.85
CA GLU A 222 1.54 2.89 19.19
C GLU A 222 0.91 1.79 18.32
N LEU A 223 -0.08 1.10 18.88
CA LEU A 223 -0.86 0.09 18.17
C LEU A 223 -2.17 0.70 17.70
N THR A 224 -2.56 0.38 16.47
CA THR A 224 -3.75 0.93 15.80
C THR A 224 -4.52 -0.16 15.06
N GLY A 225 -5.77 0.14 14.67
CA GLY A 225 -6.62 -0.78 13.92
C GLY A 225 -7.30 -1.83 14.80
N THR A 226 -7.59 -2.98 14.21
CA THR A 226 -8.30 -4.08 14.89
C THR A 226 -7.61 -5.42 14.65
N SER A 227 -7.26 -6.11 15.73
CA SER A 227 -6.86 -7.51 15.69
C SER A 227 -8.08 -8.41 15.84
N TYR A 228 -8.04 -9.57 15.20
CA TYR A 228 -9.04 -10.61 15.36
C TYR A 228 -8.40 -11.88 15.88
N ILE A 229 -9.14 -12.63 16.70
CA ILE A 229 -8.81 -14.00 17.08
C ILE A 229 -10.03 -14.84 16.74
N GLN A 230 -9.86 -15.92 15.98
CA GLN A 230 -10.92 -16.85 15.61
C GLN A 230 -10.52 -18.26 16.05
N SER A 231 -11.40 -18.94 16.79
CA SER A 231 -11.20 -20.32 17.22
C SER A 231 -12.09 -21.28 16.44
N THR A 232 -11.66 -22.54 16.32
CA THR A 232 -12.45 -23.65 15.77
C THR A 232 -13.69 -23.97 16.62
N SER A 233 -13.74 -23.53 17.89
CA SER A 233 -14.91 -23.64 18.77
C SER A 233 -16.11 -22.79 18.33
N GLY A 234 -15.93 -21.90 17.35
CA GLY A 234 -16.94 -20.92 16.97
C GLY A 234 -17.00 -19.70 17.91
N LEU A 235 -15.94 -19.47 18.69
CA LEU A 235 -15.71 -18.21 19.40
C LEU A 235 -14.76 -17.30 18.60
N TYR A 236 -14.98 -15.99 18.69
CA TYR A 236 -14.09 -14.99 18.12
C TYR A 236 -13.98 -13.74 18.99
N CYS A 237 -12.83 -13.06 18.89
CA CYS A 237 -12.56 -11.78 19.52
C CYS A 237 -12.28 -10.69 18.48
N SER A 238 -12.74 -9.47 18.76
CA SER A 238 -12.29 -8.25 18.09
C SER A 238 -11.56 -7.38 19.12
N ILE A 239 -10.30 -7.03 18.86
CA ILE A 239 -9.46 -6.21 19.73
C ILE A 239 -9.17 -4.89 19.01
N GLU A 240 -9.79 -3.81 19.47
CA GLU A 240 -9.62 -2.46 18.94
C GLU A 240 -8.54 -1.72 19.74
N TYR A 241 -7.60 -1.07 19.06
CA TYR A 241 -6.53 -0.30 19.70
C TYR A 241 -6.74 1.19 19.49
N THR A 242 -6.48 1.98 20.54
CA THR A 242 -6.66 3.43 20.53
C THR A 242 -5.44 4.13 21.15
N SER A 243 -5.00 5.22 20.51
CA SER A 243 -3.94 6.10 20.99
C SER A 243 -4.49 7.20 21.92
N ARG A 244 -3.60 8.06 22.45
CA ARG A 244 -3.95 9.14 23.39
C ARG A 244 -4.90 10.16 22.74
N GLY A 245 -6.03 10.45 23.40
CA GLY A 245 -6.87 11.62 23.09
C GLY A 245 -6.32 12.92 23.71
N TRP A 246 -6.60 14.07 23.09
CA TRP A 246 -5.90 15.35 23.31
C TRP A 246 -6.15 16.03 24.68
N ILE A 247 -7.18 15.63 25.45
CA ILE A 247 -7.59 16.36 26.67
C ILE A 247 -7.05 15.70 27.95
N SER A 248 -7.03 14.36 28.00
CA SER A 248 -6.37 13.53 29.02
C SER A 248 -6.73 12.09 28.71
N GLY A 249 -5.75 11.22 28.57
CA GLY A 249 -5.99 9.81 28.32
C GLY A 249 -4.72 8.99 28.52
N GLU A 250 -4.88 7.80 29.07
CA GLU A 250 -3.82 6.81 29.17
C GLU A 250 -3.43 6.33 27.75
N ARG A 251 -2.13 6.34 27.42
CA ARG A 251 -1.62 5.75 26.18
C ARG A 251 -1.86 4.24 26.17
N ASN A 252 -1.75 3.64 24.98
CA ASN A 252 -1.70 2.20 24.79
C ASN A 252 -2.98 1.47 25.22
N HIS A 253 -4.16 2.03 24.89
CA HIS A 253 -5.43 1.44 25.29
C HIS A 253 -5.94 0.40 24.27
N PHE A 254 -6.60 -0.65 24.75
CA PHE A 254 -7.29 -1.64 23.92
C PHE A 254 -8.69 -1.94 24.46
N LYS A 255 -9.56 -2.38 23.54
CA LYS A 255 -10.90 -2.89 23.86
C LYS A 255 -11.15 -4.18 23.08
N CYS A 256 -11.28 -5.28 23.82
CA CYS A 256 -11.55 -6.60 23.28
C CYS A 256 -12.98 -7.02 23.61
N TYR A 257 -13.68 -7.56 22.63
CA TYR A 257 -14.99 -8.16 22.79
C TYR A 257 -14.98 -9.61 22.34
N LEU A 258 -15.30 -10.52 23.26
CA LEU A 258 -15.47 -11.95 23.00
C LEU A 258 -16.92 -12.26 22.60
N ARG A 259 -17.12 -12.96 21.49
CA ARG A 259 -18.42 -13.31 20.91
C ARG A 259 -18.44 -14.73 20.36
N ARG A 260 -19.64 -15.21 20.02
CA ARG A 260 -19.85 -16.46 19.28
C ARG A 260 -20.20 -16.15 17.82
N ASN A 261 -19.66 -16.93 16.88
CA ASN A 261 -20.00 -16.83 15.47
C ASN A 261 -21.51 -17.05 15.26
N GLY A 262 -22.12 -16.29 14.33
CA GLY A 262 -23.55 -16.34 14.06
C GLY A 262 -24.47 -15.61 15.07
N GLY A 263 -23.94 -15.14 16.21
CA GLY A 263 -24.68 -14.31 17.17
C GLY A 263 -24.80 -12.84 16.74
N SER A 264 -25.63 -12.06 17.44
CA SER A 264 -25.72 -10.60 17.21
C SER A 264 -24.42 -9.90 17.60
N SER A 265 -24.00 -8.88 16.84
CA SER A 265 -22.79 -8.09 17.15
C SER A 265 -22.88 -7.36 18.50
N LYS A 266 -24.10 -7.15 19.02
CA LYS A 266 -24.38 -6.57 20.34
C LYS A 266 -24.30 -7.59 21.48
N GLU A 267 -24.39 -8.88 21.19
CA GLU A 267 -24.37 -9.98 22.16
C GLU A 267 -22.94 -10.49 22.36
N TYR A 268 -22.12 -9.72 23.07
CA TYR A 268 -20.82 -10.19 23.53
C TYR A 268 -20.95 -11.00 24.83
N ILE A 269 -20.01 -11.90 25.07
CA ILE A 269 -19.93 -12.73 26.28
C ILE A 269 -19.26 -11.95 27.40
N CYS A 270 -18.10 -11.36 27.09
CA CYS A 270 -17.39 -10.45 27.97
C CYS A 270 -16.62 -9.40 27.16
N LYS A 271 -16.27 -8.32 27.83
CA LYS A 271 -15.43 -7.23 27.33
C LYS A 271 -14.17 -7.19 28.19
N MET A 272 -13.00 -7.10 27.56
CA MET A 272 -11.73 -6.85 28.24
C MET A 272 -11.18 -5.50 27.75
N GLU A 273 -10.85 -4.58 28.65
CA GLU A 273 -10.36 -3.25 28.26
C GLU A 273 -9.35 -2.70 29.27
N GLY A 274 -8.48 -1.80 28.80
CA GLY A 274 -7.42 -1.19 29.60
C GLY A 274 -6.17 -0.92 28.78
N GLN A 275 -5.03 -0.80 29.43
CA GLN A 275 -3.77 -0.56 28.75
C GLN A 275 -3.09 -1.88 28.36
N TRP A 276 -2.74 -2.07 27.09
CA TRP A 276 -1.94 -3.22 26.66
C TRP A 276 -0.51 -3.15 27.18
N SER A 277 -0.04 -1.97 27.62
CA SER A 277 1.23 -1.78 28.33
C SER A 277 1.08 -1.60 29.85
N GLY A 278 -0.10 -1.85 30.40
CA GLY A 278 -0.41 -1.55 31.80
C GLY A 278 -1.42 -2.50 32.42
N LYS A 279 -2.45 -1.93 33.06
CA LYS A 279 -3.51 -2.70 33.71
C LYS A 279 -4.75 -2.76 32.85
N SER A 280 -5.49 -3.86 32.97
CA SER A 280 -6.73 -4.08 32.25
C SER A 280 -7.75 -4.84 33.11
N THR A 281 -9.01 -4.74 32.71
CA THR A 281 -10.16 -5.32 33.42
C THR A 281 -11.04 -6.13 32.48
N LEU A 282 -11.81 -7.05 33.05
CA LEU A 282 -12.82 -7.86 32.35
C LEU A 282 -14.20 -7.56 32.92
N THR A 283 -15.18 -7.39 32.04
CA THR A 283 -16.59 -7.20 32.38
C THR A 283 -17.43 -8.24 31.65
N LYS A 284 -18.11 -9.12 32.38
CA LYS A 284 -19.11 -10.05 31.80
C LYS A 284 -20.31 -9.27 31.28
N TYR A 285 -20.94 -9.77 30.22
CA TYR A 285 -22.13 -9.14 29.64
C TYR A 285 -23.25 -8.95 30.68
N GLY A 286 -23.89 -7.77 30.65
CA GLY A 286 -24.92 -7.40 31.62
C GLY A 286 -24.41 -7.02 33.02
N SER A 287 -23.13 -7.26 33.34
CA SER A 287 -22.54 -6.85 34.61
C SER A 287 -22.24 -5.35 34.63
N LYS A 288 -22.42 -4.71 35.79
CA LYS A 288 -21.95 -3.34 36.06
C LYS A 288 -20.61 -3.30 36.78
N THR A 289 -20.09 -4.45 37.21
CA THR A 289 -18.82 -4.58 37.92
C THR A 289 -17.78 -5.21 37.01
N SER A 290 -16.57 -4.64 37.01
CA SER A 290 -15.40 -5.18 36.32
C SER A 290 -14.45 -5.83 37.32
N GLU A 291 -13.80 -6.91 36.91
CA GLU A 291 -12.75 -7.59 37.68
C GLU A 291 -11.37 -7.37 37.02
N PRO A 292 -10.25 -7.48 37.78
CA PRO A 292 -8.91 -7.41 37.19
C PRO A 292 -8.69 -8.50 36.13
N PHE A 293 -8.15 -8.13 34.98
CA PHE A 293 -7.88 -9.05 33.88
C PHE A 293 -6.38 -9.39 33.76
N LEU A 294 -5.56 -8.37 33.49
CA LEU A 294 -4.12 -8.51 33.32
C LEU A 294 -3.41 -7.24 33.78
N ASP A 295 -2.34 -7.41 34.56
CA ASP A 295 -1.38 -6.35 34.88
C ASP A 295 -0.02 -6.74 34.30
N VAL A 296 0.30 -6.21 33.11
CA VAL A 296 1.56 -6.56 32.43
C VAL A 296 2.79 -5.96 33.11
N THR A 297 2.59 -4.99 34.01
CA THR A 297 3.69 -4.34 34.76
C THR A 297 4.20 -5.22 35.90
N ALA A 298 3.40 -6.17 36.36
CA ALA A 298 3.73 -7.13 37.40
C ALA A 298 4.37 -8.43 36.88
N LEU A 299 4.43 -8.62 35.55
CA LEU A 299 4.93 -9.86 34.93
C LEU A 299 6.46 -9.92 34.98
N THR A 300 7.00 -11.10 35.30
CA THR A 300 8.45 -11.37 35.24
C THR A 300 8.74 -12.29 34.06
N PRO A 301 9.74 -12.02 33.19
CA PRO A 301 10.09 -12.90 32.08
C PRO A 301 10.61 -14.24 32.59
N ALA A 302 10.32 -15.32 31.87
CA ALA A 302 11.03 -16.58 32.05
C ALA A 302 12.54 -16.40 31.73
N PRO A 303 13.43 -17.26 32.26
CA PRO A 303 14.83 -17.25 31.83
C PRO A 303 14.93 -17.61 30.34
N MET A 304 15.68 -16.80 29.59
CA MET A 304 15.97 -17.04 28.18
C MET A 304 17.22 -17.91 28.05
N HIS A 305 17.12 -18.99 27.29
CA HIS A 305 18.23 -19.86 26.94
C HIS A 305 18.52 -19.75 25.43
N VAL A 306 19.68 -19.20 25.10
CA VAL A 306 20.24 -19.18 23.74
C VAL A 306 21.65 -19.74 23.83
N LYS A 307 22.03 -20.59 22.89
CA LYS A 307 23.39 -21.15 22.84
C LYS A 307 24.43 -20.04 22.67
N ASP A 308 25.61 -20.25 23.22
CA ASP A 308 26.77 -19.39 22.95
C ASP A 308 27.11 -19.39 21.46
N THR A 309 27.62 -18.27 20.94
CA THR A 309 27.89 -18.13 19.49
C THR A 309 28.94 -19.09 18.96
N THR A 310 29.77 -19.67 19.83
CA THR A 310 30.72 -20.75 19.50
C THR A 310 30.03 -22.09 19.25
N GLU A 311 28.82 -22.28 19.75
CA GLU A 311 28.01 -23.50 19.62
C GLU A 311 26.84 -23.34 18.62
N GLN A 312 26.68 -22.14 18.05
CA GLN A 312 25.65 -21.82 17.07
C GLN A 312 26.07 -22.22 15.65
N ASP A 313 25.09 -22.61 14.83
CA ASP A 313 25.26 -22.80 13.40
C ASP A 313 25.63 -21.47 12.72
N ASP A 314 26.30 -21.54 11.56
CA ASP A 314 26.77 -20.34 10.81
C ASP A 314 25.64 -19.41 10.37
N MET A 315 24.41 -19.92 10.28
CA MET A 315 23.23 -19.15 9.88
C MET A 315 22.45 -18.58 11.07
N GLU A 316 22.88 -18.76 12.31
CA GLU A 316 22.16 -18.20 13.47
C GLU A 316 22.44 -16.70 13.65
N SER A 317 21.38 -15.93 13.91
CA SER A 317 21.36 -14.46 13.93
C SER A 317 22.50 -13.87 14.76
N ARG A 318 22.66 -14.35 16.01
CA ARG A 318 23.67 -13.80 16.93
C ARG A 318 25.10 -14.03 16.44
N LYS A 319 25.36 -15.14 15.74
CA LYS A 319 26.66 -15.43 15.11
C LYS A 319 26.90 -14.60 13.85
N ILE A 320 25.91 -14.50 12.96
CA ILE A 320 26.00 -13.67 11.73
C ILE A 320 26.28 -12.21 12.09
N TRP A 321 25.48 -11.66 13.00
CA TRP A 321 25.47 -10.23 13.30
C TRP A 321 26.40 -9.85 14.45
N GLN A 322 27.18 -10.78 15.02
CA GLN A 322 27.99 -10.57 16.22
C GLN A 322 28.82 -9.29 16.15
N LYS A 323 29.61 -9.13 15.09
CA LYS A 323 30.51 -7.97 14.92
C LYS A 323 29.76 -6.65 14.77
N VAL A 324 28.62 -6.66 14.08
CA VAL A 324 27.78 -5.47 13.90
C VAL A 324 27.18 -5.07 15.25
N SER A 325 26.65 -6.05 15.99
CA SER A 325 26.06 -5.83 17.32
C SER A 325 27.08 -5.38 18.35
N ASP A 326 28.29 -5.92 18.34
CA ASP A 326 29.37 -5.49 19.24
C ASP A 326 29.83 -4.07 18.94
N ALA A 327 29.98 -3.72 17.66
CA ALA A 327 30.30 -2.35 17.25
C ALA A 327 29.20 -1.35 17.67
N ILE A 328 27.92 -1.69 17.50
CA ILE A 328 26.80 -0.85 17.98
C ILE A 328 26.82 -0.69 19.49
N ARG A 329 27.04 -1.77 20.26
CA ARG A 329 27.15 -1.70 21.72
C ARG A 329 28.34 -0.86 22.17
N ALA A 330 29.44 -0.88 21.42
CA ALA A 330 30.62 -0.04 21.64
C ALA A 330 30.44 1.41 21.15
N ASN A 331 29.30 1.75 20.56
CA ASN A 331 29.03 3.03 19.88
C ASN A 331 29.98 3.33 18.69
N ASP A 332 30.63 2.32 18.10
CA ASP A 332 31.46 2.44 16.91
C ASP A 332 30.61 2.32 15.64
N THR A 333 30.03 3.45 15.24
CA THR A 333 29.10 3.52 14.10
C THR A 333 29.77 3.23 12.75
N ASN A 334 31.06 3.53 12.61
CA ASN A 334 31.80 3.29 11.38
C ASN A 334 32.07 1.80 11.20
N LEU A 335 32.59 1.14 12.23
CA LEU A 335 32.83 -0.30 12.21
C LEU A 335 31.52 -1.09 12.01
N ALA A 336 30.44 -0.67 12.67
CA ALA A 336 29.12 -1.27 12.48
C ALA A 336 28.68 -1.22 11.00
N GLY A 337 28.88 -0.08 10.34
CA GLY A 337 28.58 0.09 8.91
C GLY A 337 29.44 -0.79 8.01
N ILE A 338 30.74 -0.89 8.29
CA ILE A 338 31.69 -1.70 7.50
C ILE A 338 31.33 -3.20 7.59
N GLU A 339 31.16 -3.73 8.81
CA GLU A 339 30.84 -5.14 9.01
C GLU A 339 29.45 -5.50 8.48
N LYS A 340 28.47 -4.59 8.61
CA LYS A 340 27.14 -4.76 8.02
C LYS A 340 27.21 -4.85 6.49
N ASN A 341 27.94 -3.92 5.85
CA ASN A 341 28.11 -3.94 4.40
C ASN A 341 28.79 -5.21 3.90
N LYS A 342 29.74 -5.75 4.67
CA LYS A 342 30.41 -7.02 4.34
C LYS A 342 29.41 -8.18 4.29
N ILE A 343 28.55 -8.31 5.30
CA ILE A 343 27.51 -9.36 5.35
C ILE A 343 26.53 -9.19 4.19
N GLU A 344 26.02 -7.97 3.98
CA GLU A 344 25.06 -7.69 2.90
C GLU A 344 25.65 -7.97 1.51
N THR A 345 26.92 -7.62 1.28
CA THR A 345 27.60 -7.83 0.00
C THR A 345 27.80 -9.32 -0.27
N GLN A 346 28.30 -10.07 0.72
CA GLN A 346 28.45 -11.52 0.60
C GLN A 346 27.11 -12.20 0.28
N LYS A 347 26.02 -11.78 0.94
CA LYS A 347 24.68 -12.35 0.66
C LYS A 347 24.14 -11.99 -0.71
N ARG A 348 24.48 -10.81 -1.24
CA ARG A 348 24.17 -10.43 -2.64
C ARG A 348 24.95 -11.30 -3.63
N GLU A 349 26.22 -11.58 -3.37
CA GLU A 349 27.06 -12.47 -4.18
C GLU A 349 26.55 -13.92 -4.16
N GLU A 350 26.26 -14.48 -2.99
CA GLU A 350 25.67 -15.83 -2.84
C GLU A 350 24.30 -15.95 -3.53
N ARG A 351 23.53 -14.85 -3.56
CA ARG A 351 22.26 -14.80 -4.29
C ARG A 351 22.49 -14.77 -5.80
N ALA A 352 23.45 -13.98 -6.28
CA ALA A 352 23.80 -13.91 -7.68
C ALA A 352 24.30 -15.27 -8.19
N ALA A 353 25.17 -15.95 -7.44
CA ALA A 353 25.68 -17.27 -7.77
C ALA A 353 24.57 -18.34 -7.86
N ARG A 354 23.62 -18.36 -6.91
CA ARG A 354 22.45 -19.26 -6.98
C ARG A 354 21.57 -18.97 -8.19
N GLN A 355 21.37 -17.69 -8.52
CA GLN A 355 20.59 -17.29 -9.68
C GLN A 355 21.28 -17.72 -10.99
N GLU A 356 22.60 -17.60 -11.08
CA GLU A 356 23.40 -18.07 -12.22
C GLU A 356 23.35 -19.59 -12.37
N ALA A 357 23.34 -20.32 -11.25
CA ALA A 357 23.18 -21.78 -11.23
C ALA A 357 21.75 -22.28 -11.48
N GLY A 358 20.75 -21.39 -11.51
CA GLY A 358 19.34 -21.77 -11.63
C GLY A 358 18.78 -22.49 -10.38
N GLU A 359 19.41 -22.30 -9.22
CA GLU A 359 19.03 -22.97 -7.97
C GLU A 359 18.00 -22.16 -7.20
N GLU A 360 16.91 -22.80 -6.79
CA GLU A 360 15.93 -22.19 -5.88
C GLU A 360 16.36 -22.32 -4.42
N TRP A 361 16.13 -21.26 -3.63
CA TRP A 361 16.34 -21.34 -2.18
C TRP A 361 15.27 -22.22 -1.55
N GLN A 362 15.70 -23.24 -0.84
CA GLN A 362 14.84 -24.07 -0.01
C GLN A 362 15.09 -23.71 1.46
N PRO A 363 14.08 -23.21 2.19
CA PRO A 363 14.23 -22.98 3.62
C PRO A 363 14.55 -24.30 4.35
N LYS A 364 15.36 -24.22 5.40
CA LYS A 364 15.86 -25.39 6.14
C LYS A 364 14.77 -26.04 6.99
N TYR A 365 13.88 -25.24 7.56
CA TYR A 365 12.90 -25.71 8.56
C TYR A 365 11.44 -25.53 8.15
N PHE A 366 11.18 -24.72 7.13
CA PHE A 366 9.82 -24.37 6.74
C PHE A 366 9.54 -24.72 5.28
N LYS A 367 8.32 -25.17 5.01
CA LYS A 367 7.79 -25.36 3.68
C LYS A 367 6.60 -24.43 3.49
N TRP A 368 6.53 -23.77 2.34
CA TRP A 368 5.34 -22.99 2.00
C TRP A 368 4.17 -23.91 1.66
N GLU A 369 3.01 -23.62 2.23
CA GLU A 369 1.76 -24.32 1.95
C GLU A 369 0.71 -23.27 1.57
N GLU A 370 0.25 -23.34 0.33
CA GLU A 370 -0.66 -22.33 -0.24
C GLU A 370 -2.09 -22.46 0.32
N GLU A 371 -2.51 -23.69 0.65
CA GLU A 371 -3.86 -24.00 1.13
C GLU A 371 -3.82 -24.83 2.43
N GLU A 372 -3.47 -24.21 3.56
CA GLU A 372 -3.61 -24.90 4.86
C GLU A 372 -5.10 -24.94 5.28
N PRO A 373 -5.72 -26.13 5.39
CA PRO A 373 -7.18 -26.23 5.56
C PRO A 373 -7.72 -25.59 6.83
N THR A 374 -6.95 -25.60 7.92
CA THR A 374 -7.36 -25.03 9.21
C THR A 374 -7.43 -23.50 9.14
N VAL A 375 -6.42 -22.85 8.54
CA VAL A 375 -6.39 -21.42 8.22
C VAL A 375 -7.62 -21.06 7.41
N ILE A 376 -7.84 -21.74 6.27
CA ILE A 376 -8.93 -21.40 5.34
C ILE A 376 -10.28 -21.49 6.07
N THR A 377 -10.46 -22.52 6.88
CA THR A 377 -11.68 -22.71 7.68
C THR A 377 -11.88 -21.57 8.67
N LEU A 378 -10.86 -21.23 9.46
CA LEU A 378 -10.92 -20.12 10.42
C LEU A 378 -11.12 -18.76 9.73
N GLN A 379 -10.49 -18.53 8.59
CA GLN A 379 -10.70 -17.32 7.79
C GLN A 379 -12.14 -17.21 7.28
N ARG A 380 -12.74 -18.30 6.81
CA ARG A 380 -14.15 -18.33 6.38
C ARG A 380 -15.09 -18.08 7.56
N MET A 381 -14.84 -18.67 8.73
CA MET A 381 -15.61 -18.41 9.95
C MET A 381 -15.54 -16.93 10.35
N LEU A 382 -14.34 -16.35 10.32
CA LEU A 382 -14.15 -14.94 10.65
C LEU A 382 -14.82 -14.01 9.63
N THR A 383 -14.63 -14.26 8.33
CA THR A 383 -15.16 -13.42 7.24
C THR A 383 -16.68 -13.45 7.15
N SER A 384 -17.31 -14.59 7.45
CA SER A 384 -18.77 -14.71 7.50
C SER A 384 -19.40 -13.98 8.69
N THR A 385 -18.63 -13.79 9.77
CA THR A 385 -19.11 -13.25 11.04
C THR A 385 -18.80 -11.77 11.19
N VAL A 386 -17.56 -11.38 10.89
CA VAL A 386 -17.18 -10.01 10.63
C VAL A 386 -17.71 -9.70 9.24
N LYS A 387 -19.04 -9.49 9.12
CA LYS A 387 -19.56 -8.62 8.06
C LYS A 387 -18.73 -7.36 8.20
N SER A 388 -17.72 -7.19 7.34
CA SER A 388 -16.93 -5.97 7.33
C SER A 388 -17.97 -4.89 7.38
N LYS A 389 -17.96 -4.03 8.41
CA LYS A 389 -18.87 -2.89 8.42
C LYS A 389 -18.68 -2.29 7.03
N SER A 390 -19.69 -2.46 6.16
CA SER A 390 -19.94 -1.41 5.19
C SER A 390 -19.94 -0.19 6.10
N PHE A 391 -19.07 0.76 5.83
CA PHE A 391 -19.20 2.08 6.43
C PHE A 391 -20.59 2.59 6.01
N SER A 392 -21.64 2.10 6.67
CA SER A 392 -22.77 2.91 7.01
C SER A 392 -22.16 3.82 8.04
N SER A 393 -21.73 4.99 7.58
CA SER A 393 -21.61 6.16 8.44
C SER A 393 -22.68 6.03 9.53
N GLY A 394 -22.28 6.02 10.80
CA GLY A 394 -23.24 6.11 11.88
C GLY A 394 -24.19 7.29 11.61
N PRO A 395 -25.37 7.33 12.23
CA PRO A 395 -26.31 8.43 12.03
C PRO A 395 -25.54 9.75 12.15
N THR A 396 -25.57 10.57 11.08
CA THR A 396 -24.92 11.88 11.05
C THR A 396 -25.43 12.65 12.26
N THR A 397 -24.55 12.94 13.23
CA THR A 397 -24.95 13.79 14.36
C THR A 397 -24.89 15.22 13.87
N GLY A 398 -25.95 16.00 14.06
CA GLY A 398 -26.09 17.35 13.50
C GLY A 398 -27.50 17.88 13.67
N SER A 399 -27.73 19.11 13.23
CA SER A 399 -29.08 19.70 13.11
C SER A 399 -29.91 18.99 12.05
N ASP A 400 -31.24 19.10 12.13
CA ASP A 400 -32.15 18.51 11.13
C ASP A 400 -31.82 18.99 9.71
N ALA A 401 -31.44 20.27 9.55
CA ALA A 401 -31.03 20.83 8.26
C ALA A 401 -29.74 20.21 7.72
N GLN A 402 -28.76 19.91 8.58
CA GLN A 402 -27.53 19.21 8.18
C GLN A 402 -27.83 17.77 7.76
N ILE A 403 -28.68 17.07 8.50
CA ILE A 403 -29.09 15.70 8.19
C ILE A 403 -29.82 15.66 6.84
N GLU A 404 -30.79 16.56 6.64
CA GLU A 404 -31.54 16.66 5.38
C GLU A 404 -30.63 16.93 4.19
N ALA A 405 -29.70 17.88 4.31
CA ALA A 405 -28.74 18.19 3.24
C ALA A 405 -27.78 17.03 2.93
N VAL A 406 -27.34 16.29 3.95
CA VAL A 406 -26.53 15.08 3.74
C VAL A 406 -27.33 13.99 3.03
N GLU A 407 -28.60 13.76 3.39
CA GLU A 407 -29.45 12.79 2.71
C GLU A 407 -29.77 13.21 1.26
N GLU A 408 -29.99 14.50 1.00
CA GLU A 408 -30.10 15.05 -0.36
C GLU A 408 -28.82 14.77 -1.17
N LEU A 409 -27.64 14.99 -0.57
CA LEU A 409 -26.36 14.69 -1.19
C LEU A 409 -26.21 13.18 -1.46
N ARG A 410 -26.59 12.31 -0.51
CA ARG A 410 -26.60 10.86 -0.70
C ARG A 410 -27.47 10.47 -1.88
N HIS A 411 -28.63 11.08 -2.03
CA HIS A 411 -29.52 10.83 -3.16
C HIS A 411 -28.86 11.21 -4.49
N HIS A 412 -28.25 12.40 -4.59
CA HIS A 412 -27.57 12.85 -5.81
C HIS A 412 -26.35 11.99 -6.20
N PHE A 413 -25.63 11.42 -5.24
CA PHE A 413 -24.44 10.60 -5.49
C PHE A 413 -24.73 9.09 -5.60
N LYS A 414 -25.96 8.67 -5.29
CA LYS A 414 -26.37 7.27 -5.39
C LYS A 414 -26.58 6.89 -6.84
N LEU A 415 -25.83 5.90 -7.30
CA LEU A 415 -26.03 5.26 -8.61
C LEU A 415 -26.58 3.86 -8.41
N SER A 416 -27.77 3.60 -8.90
CA SER A 416 -28.38 2.27 -8.94
C SER A 416 -27.59 1.34 -9.86
N THR A 417 -27.74 0.02 -9.67
CA THR A 417 -27.10 -0.97 -10.54
C THR A 417 -27.58 -0.84 -11.99
N ASP A 418 -28.83 -0.43 -12.22
CA ASP A 418 -29.39 -0.27 -13.57
C ASP A 418 -28.83 0.97 -14.28
N GLU A 419 -28.67 2.09 -13.58
CA GLU A 419 -27.98 3.27 -14.12
C GLU A 419 -26.53 2.95 -14.49
N LEU A 420 -25.83 2.16 -13.67
CA LEU A 420 -24.47 1.73 -13.97
C LEU A 420 -24.41 0.75 -15.16
N LYS A 421 -25.39 -0.14 -15.32
CA LYS A 421 -25.51 -1.00 -16.51
C LYS A 421 -25.77 -0.17 -17.76
N GLN A 422 -26.59 0.88 -17.66
CA GLN A 422 -26.83 1.80 -18.77
C GLN A 422 -25.55 2.55 -19.16
N PHE A 423 -24.85 3.14 -18.18
CA PHE A 423 -23.53 3.76 -18.38
C PHE A 423 -22.56 2.82 -19.10
N ARG A 424 -22.45 1.58 -18.63
CA ARG A 424 -21.60 0.53 -19.21
C ARG A 424 -21.97 0.26 -20.68
N ASN A 425 -23.26 0.11 -20.98
CA ASN A 425 -23.75 -0.15 -22.33
C ASN A 425 -23.49 1.03 -23.28
N ASP A 426 -23.66 2.26 -22.78
CA ASP A 426 -23.38 3.47 -23.54
C ASP A 426 -21.88 3.63 -23.83
N LEU A 427 -21.02 3.43 -22.84
CA LEU A 427 -19.57 3.43 -23.04
C LEU A 427 -19.15 2.37 -24.07
N ARG A 428 -19.65 1.13 -23.94
CA ARG A 428 -19.37 0.08 -24.92
C ARG A 428 -19.78 0.49 -26.34
N ARG A 429 -20.95 1.10 -26.52
CA ARG A 429 -21.41 1.59 -27.83
C ARG A 429 -20.49 2.67 -28.38
N GLU A 430 -20.07 3.63 -27.56
CA GLU A 430 -19.14 4.67 -28.01
C GLU A 430 -17.75 4.10 -28.34
N MET A 431 -17.29 3.08 -27.61
CA MET A 431 -16.08 2.33 -27.95
C MET A 431 -16.20 1.63 -29.32
N ASP A 432 -17.32 0.95 -29.58
CA ASP A 432 -17.59 0.31 -30.89
C ASP A 432 -17.64 1.33 -32.04
N ASN A 433 -18.13 2.55 -31.78
CA ASN A 433 -18.11 3.64 -32.75
C ASN A 433 -16.69 4.17 -32.97
N GLY A 434 -15.92 4.37 -31.89
CA GLY A 434 -14.53 4.83 -31.95
C GLY A 434 -13.59 3.91 -32.73
N LEU A 435 -13.88 2.60 -32.77
CA LEU A 435 -13.15 1.63 -33.60
C LEU A 435 -13.50 1.72 -35.10
N LYS A 436 -14.58 2.43 -35.46
CA LYS A 436 -15.04 2.58 -36.85
C LYS A 436 -14.54 3.84 -37.54
N SER A 437 -14.41 4.94 -36.80
CA SER A 437 -14.04 6.25 -37.37
C SER A 437 -13.39 7.14 -36.32
N ASP A 438 -12.40 7.93 -36.73
CA ASP A 438 -11.76 8.97 -35.92
C ASP A 438 -12.67 10.20 -35.67
N GLU A 439 -13.78 10.33 -36.40
CA GLU A 439 -14.77 11.40 -36.16
C GLU A 439 -15.69 11.11 -34.96
N SER A 440 -15.61 9.91 -34.38
CA SER A 440 -16.44 9.44 -33.26
C SER A 440 -16.22 10.24 -31.98
N HIS A 441 -17.02 9.97 -30.96
CA HIS A 441 -16.88 10.64 -29.66
C HIS A 441 -15.77 10.05 -28.77
N MET A 442 -15.41 8.79 -29.00
CA MET A 442 -14.36 8.07 -28.29
C MET A 442 -13.15 7.87 -29.21
N ALA A 443 -11.94 8.10 -28.70
CA ALA A 443 -10.74 8.06 -29.53
C ALA A 443 -10.35 6.64 -29.95
N MET A 444 -10.32 5.65 -29.03
CA MET A 444 -10.03 4.23 -29.35
C MET A 444 -8.78 4.05 -30.24
N LEU A 445 -7.65 4.53 -29.76
CA LEU A 445 -6.40 4.70 -30.52
C LEU A 445 -5.63 3.37 -30.67
N PRO A 446 -5.36 2.90 -31.90
CA PRO A 446 -4.51 1.74 -32.15
C PRO A 446 -3.06 1.95 -31.71
N SER A 447 -2.53 1.02 -30.91
CA SER A 447 -1.13 1.06 -30.44
C SER A 447 -0.12 0.43 -31.40
N TRP A 448 -0.60 -0.34 -32.39
CA TRP A 448 0.21 -1.16 -33.31
C TRP A 448 0.97 -2.34 -32.65
N ILE A 449 0.55 -2.74 -31.46
CA ILE A 449 1.05 -3.94 -30.77
C ILE A 449 0.07 -5.10 -30.99
N PHE A 450 0.53 -6.13 -31.71
CA PHE A 450 -0.25 -7.32 -32.10
C PHE A 450 0.17 -8.60 -31.37
N LYS A 451 1.38 -8.60 -30.77
CA LYS A 451 1.93 -9.78 -30.12
C LYS A 451 1.78 -9.65 -28.61
N HIS A 452 1.12 -10.65 -28.02
CA HIS A 452 1.12 -10.84 -26.58
C HIS A 452 2.53 -11.19 -26.09
N PRO A 453 3.00 -10.61 -24.97
CA PRO A 453 4.15 -11.16 -24.27
C PRO A 453 3.88 -12.61 -23.88
N THR A 454 4.86 -13.48 -24.09
CA THR A 454 4.78 -14.91 -23.74
C THR A 454 5.28 -15.19 -22.33
N GLY A 455 5.93 -14.21 -21.71
CA GLY A 455 6.63 -14.35 -20.45
C GLY A 455 8.01 -15.01 -20.62
N GLN A 456 8.32 -15.62 -21.76
CA GLN A 456 9.59 -16.34 -21.99
C GLN A 456 10.68 -15.46 -22.59
N GLU A 457 10.36 -14.21 -22.93
CA GLU A 457 11.31 -13.29 -23.54
C GLU A 457 12.46 -12.99 -22.56
N THR A 458 13.67 -12.89 -23.11
CA THR A 458 14.89 -12.59 -22.38
C THR A 458 15.62 -11.39 -23.01
N GLY A 459 16.53 -10.79 -22.25
CA GLY A 459 17.41 -9.72 -22.73
C GLY A 459 17.29 -8.41 -21.95
N GLU A 460 18.13 -7.44 -22.32
CA GLU A 460 18.17 -6.12 -21.69
C GLU A 460 17.59 -5.04 -22.62
N TYR A 461 16.68 -4.23 -22.07
CA TYR A 461 15.97 -3.19 -22.80
C TYR A 461 15.88 -1.94 -21.94
N LEU A 462 15.86 -0.76 -22.58
CA LEU A 462 15.67 0.51 -21.90
C LEU A 462 14.19 0.90 -21.92
N GLY A 463 13.68 1.33 -20.78
CA GLY A 463 12.39 2.00 -20.65
C GLY A 463 12.60 3.46 -20.30
N LEU A 464 12.02 4.37 -21.08
CA LEU A 464 11.93 5.79 -20.75
C LEU A 464 10.47 6.10 -20.43
N GLU A 465 10.20 6.76 -19.32
CA GLU A 465 8.88 7.23 -18.92
C GLU A 465 8.92 8.75 -18.75
N LEU A 466 7.98 9.46 -19.35
CA LEU A 466 7.67 10.85 -19.00
C LEU A 466 6.29 10.89 -18.31
N SER A 467 6.29 11.17 -17.01
CA SER A 467 5.06 11.30 -16.21
C SER A 467 5.08 12.56 -15.32
N GLY A 468 4.21 13.51 -15.67
CA GLY A 468 4.11 14.80 -14.97
C GLY A 468 5.44 15.57 -15.02
N SER A 469 5.89 16.08 -13.87
CA SER A 469 7.14 16.86 -13.74
C SER A 469 8.42 16.00 -13.67
N ASN A 470 8.36 14.71 -13.98
CA ASN A 470 9.52 13.83 -13.86
C ASN A 470 9.65 12.94 -15.09
N ILE A 471 10.90 12.57 -15.36
CA ILE A 471 11.20 11.40 -16.19
C ILE A 471 11.81 10.31 -15.33
N ARG A 472 11.56 9.07 -15.71
CA ARG A 472 12.22 7.90 -15.14
C ARG A 472 12.82 7.08 -16.26
N ILE A 473 14.01 6.58 -16.01
CA ILE A 473 14.77 5.78 -16.97
C ILE A 473 15.06 4.45 -16.30
N TYR A 474 14.76 3.37 -17.02
CA TYR A 474 14.83 2.00 -16.55
C TYR A 474 15.77 1.22 -17.45
N LEU A 475 16.67 0.45 -16.84
CA LEU A 475 17.29 -0.71 -17.47
C LEU A 475 16.52 -1.93 -16.99
N VAL A 476 15.80 -2.56 -17.90
CA VAL A 476 14.95 -3.71 -17.64
C VAL A 476 15.62 -4.95 -18.20
N THR A 477 15.87 -5.93 -17.34
CA THR A 477 16.37 -7.25 -17.75
C THR A 477 15.24 -8.25 -17.63
N LEU A 478 14.86 -8.85 -18.76
CA LEU A 478 13.90 -9.94 -18.85
C LEU A 478 14.64 -11.27 -18.68
N HIS A 479 14.17 -12.11 -17.76
CA HIS A 479 14.80 -13.40 -17.42
C HIS A 479 14.03 -14.61 -17.94
N GLY A 480 12.91 -14.39 -18.63
CA GLY A 480 11.94 -15.44 -18.96
C GLY A 480 11.05 -15.78 -17.77
N GLN A 481 10.06 -16.67 -17.99
CA GLN A 481 9.04 -17.07 -17.01
C GLN A 481 8.37 -15.90 -16.25
N GLY A 482 8.15 -14.77 -16.92
CA GLY A 482 7.54 -13.58 -16.32
C GLY A 482 8.43 -12.81 -15.32
N ARG A 483 9.70 -13.20 -15.17
CA ARG A 483 10.64 -12.60 -14.22
C ARG A 483 11.37 -11.39 -14.80
N ILE A 484 11.45 -10.33 -14.00
CA ILE A 484 12.05 -9.04 -14.40
C ILE A 484 12.97 -8.54 -13.28
N SER A 485 14.11 -7.95 -13.65
CA SER A 485 14.88 -7.07 -12.77
C SER A 485 15.04 -5.68 -13.37
N THR A 486 15.03 -4.64 -12.53
CA THR A 486 15.11 -3.26 -12.97
C THR A 486 16.18 -2.48 -12.21
N ARG A 487 16.95 -1.66 -12.92
CA ARG A 487 17.66 -0.50 -12.34
C ARG A 487 17.00 0.76 -12.86
N GLN A 488 16.81 1.77 -12.03
CA GLN A 488 16.16 3.01 -12.47
C GLN A 488 16.77 4.26 -11.87
N GLN A 489 16.60 5.38 -12.56
CA GLN A 489 16.94 6.71 -12.07
C GLN A 489 15.84 7.71 -12.48
N LYS A 490 15.54 8.63 -11.58
CA LYS A 490 14.53 9.68 -11.75
C LYS A 490 15.21 11.02 -11.95
N PHE A 491 14.69 11.81 -12.88
CA PHE A 491 15.12 13.19 -13.15
C PHE A 491 13.91 14.13 -13.14
N VAL A 492 14.10 15.34 -12.64
CA VAL A 492 13.04 16.36 -12.52
C VAL A 492 13.06 17.25 -13.74
N ILE A 493 11.89 17.52 -14.32
CA ILE A 493 11.70 18.43 -15.44
C ILE A 493 11.42 19.82 -14.87
N SER A 494 12.24 20.80 -15.25
CA SER A 494 12.02 22.20 -14.88
C SER A 494 10.83 22.80 -15.65
N ASP A 495 10.15 23.79 -15.07
CA ASP A 495 8.99 24.42 -15.72
C ASP A 495 9.35 25.12 -17.05
N HIS A 496 10.58 25.65 -17.16
CA HIS A 496 11.10 26.16 -18.43
C HIS A 496 11.12 25.09 -19.53
N LEU A 497 11.46 23.84 -19.21
CA LEU A 497 11.46 22.75 -20.18
C LEU A 497 10.03 22.37 -20.58
N LYS A 498 9.06 22.37 -19.65
CA LYS A 498 7.65 22.07 -19.95
C LYS A 498 7.00 23.06 -20.90
N LYS A 499 7.46 24.32 -20.86
CA LYS A 499 6.98 25.43 -21.71
C LYS A 499 7.97 25.82 -22.80
N GLY A 500 8.99 24.99 -23.03
CA GLY A 500 10.09 25.26 -23.93
C GLY A 500 9.82 24.76 -25.36
N SER A 501 10.89 24.70 -26.16
CA SER A 501 10.85 24.07 -27.47
C SER A 501 10.98 22.55 -27.37
N ILE A 502 10.43 21.81 -28.34
CA ILE A 502 10.59 20.35 -28.42
C ILE A 502 12.08 19.95 -28.45
N ASN A 503 12.94 20.74 -29.07
CA ASN A 503 14.37 20.47 -29.14
C ASN A 503 15.01 20.50 -27.74
N SER A 504 14.65 21.49 -26.92
CA SER A 504 15.14 21.61 -25.54
C SER A 504 14.70 20.42 -24.68
N MET A 505 13.47 19.94 -24.86
CA MET A 505 12.98 18.73 -24.19
C MET A 505 13.76 17.50 -24.63
N ILE A 506 13.94 17.29 -25.94
CA ILE A 506 14.70 16.16 -26.47
C ILE A 506 16.15 16.17 -25.96
N ASP A 507 16.81 17.33 -25.93
CA ASP A 507 18.18 17.47 -25.43
C ASP A 507 18.28 17.04 -23.96
N PHE A 508 17.32 17.44 -23.13
CA PHE A 508 17.22 17.03 -21.74
C PHE A 508 16.99 15.51 -21.58
N LEU A 509 16.10 14.92 -22.39
CA LEU A 509 15.86 13.46 -22.37
C LEU A 509 17.13 12.68 -22.71
N VAL A 510 17.83 13.08 -23.78
CA VAL A 510 19.07 12.45 -24.23
C VAL A 510 20.14 12.54 -23.16
N GLU A 511 20.34 13.71 -22.56
CA GLU A 511 21.31 13.91 -21.47
C GLU A 511 21.00 13.07 -20.24
N SER A 512 19.73 12.96 -19.89
CA SER A 512 19.30 12.15 -18.74
C SER A 512 19.55 10.66 -18.99
N VAL A 513 19.31 10.18 -20.21
CA VAL A 513 19.61 8.79 -20.60
C VAL A 513 21.11 8.54 -20.59
N ASP A 514 21.93 9.48 -21.07
CA ASP A 514 23.40 9.39 -21.04
C ASP A 514 23.96 9.30 -19.61
N ASN A 515 23.46 10.16 -18.72
CA ASN A 515 23.77 10.14 -17.30
C ASN A 515 23.37 8.80 -16.65
N PHE A 516 22.20 8.27 -17.03
CA PHE A 516 21.73 6.98 -16.53
C PHE A 516 22.58 5.81 -17.03
N LEU A 517 22.98 5.80 -18.31
CA LEU A 517 23.88 4.78 -18.85
C LEU A 517 25.21 4.76 -18.10
N SER A 518 25.76 5.94 -17.78
CA SER A 518 26.95 6.07 -16.94
C SER A 518 26.74 5.47 -15.55
N PHE A 519 25.61 5.78 -14.91
CA PHE A 519 25.23 5.26 -13.59
C PHE A 519 25.13 3.73 -13.56
N VAL A 520 24.58 3.09 -14.60
CA VAL A 520 24.45 1.63 -14.67
C VAL A 520 25.70 0.92 -15.23
N GLY A 521 26.77 1.66 -15.55
CA GLY A 521 28.03 1.12 -16.05
C GLY A 521 27.99 0.69 -17.52
N LYS A 522 27.15 1.33 -18.34
CA LYS A 522 26.93 1.03 -19.78
C LYS A 522 27.43 2.20 -20.67
N TYR A 523 28.63 2.72 -20.40
CA TYR A 523 29.20 3.88 -21.10
C TYR A 523 29.82 3.56 -22.49
N GLU A 524 30.19 2.29 -22.74
CA GLU A 524 30.71 1.81 -24.04
C GLU A 524 29.86 0.65 -24.57
N LEU A 525 28.70 0.99 -25.14
CA LEU A 525 27.78 0.02 -25.74
C LEU A 525 28.34 -0.55 -27.05
N LYS A 526 28.95 -1.74 -26.99
CA LYS A 526 29.39 -2.50 -28.20
C LYS A 526 28.23 -2.85 -29.13
N GLN A 527 27.05 -3.08 -28.57
CA GLN A 527 25.81 -3.32 -29.29
C GLN A 527 24.77 -2.29 -28.86
N ALA A 528 23.95 -1.83 -29.80
CA ALA A 528 22.93 -0.83 -29.52
C ALA A 528 21.87 -1.38 -28.56
N LEU A 529 21.56 -0.63 -27.51
CA LEU A 529 20.42 -0.97 -26.65
C LEU A 529 19.12 -0.46 -27.27
N SER A 530 18.07 -1.26 -27.17
CA SER A 530 16.75 -0.89 -27.66
C SER A 530 15.96 -0.18 -26.57
N LEU A 531 15.40 0.97 -26.91
CA LEU A 531 14.66 1.85 -26.00
C LEU A 531 13.20 1.94 -26.43
N GLY A 532 12.31 1.76 -25.47
CA GLY A 532 10.91 2.14 -25.60
C GLY A 532 10.63 3.37 -24.76
N PHE A 533 9.67 4.17 -25.20
CA PHE A 533 9.32 5.43 -24.57
C PHE A 533 7.82 5.49 -24.27
N VAL A 534 7.46 5.54 -22.98
CA VAL A 534 6.10 5.84 -22.54
C VAL A 534 5.88 7.35 -22.46
N LEU A 535 4.88 7.82 -23.22
CA LEU A 535 4.34 9.17 -23.18
C LEU A 535 2.89 9.11 -22.71
N SER A 536 2.60 9.68 -21.54
CA SER A 536 1.23 9.75 -21.01
C SER A 536 0.44 10.92 -21.61
N PHE A 537 0.36 10.96 -22.95
CA PHE A 537 -0.42 11.91 -23.75
C PHE A 537 -1.18 11.14 -24.84
N PRO A 538 -2.24 11.72 -25.44
CA PRO A 538 -2.88 11.15 -26.61
C PRO A 538 -1.88 11.08 -27.79
N LEU A 539 -1.71 9.89 -28.36
CA LEU A 539 -0.77 9.62 -29.45
C LEU A 539 -1.51 9.22 -30.71
N GLU A 540 -1.17 9.85 -31.83
CA GLU A 540 -1.50 9.36 -33.15
C GLU A 540 -0.33 8.49 -33.62
N GLN A 541 -0.61 7.23 -33.94
CA GLN A 541 0.41 6.26 -34.30
C GLN A 541 0.08 5.60 -35.64
N HIS A 542 1.11 5.41 -36.46
CA HIS A 542 1.06 4.59 -37.69
C HIS A 542 2.03 3.40 -37.63
N ALA A 543 2.85 3.32 -36.57
CA ALA A 543 3.72 2.22 -36.22
C ALA A 543 4.21 2.43 -34.77
N LEU A 544 4.81 1.39 -34.16
CA LEU A 544 5.42 1.49 -32.83
C LEU A 544 6.42 2.63 -32.70
N ASN A 545 7.23 2.91 -33.72
CA ASN A 545 8.23 3.99 -33.74
C ASN A 545 7.80 5.21 -34.58
N LYS A 546 6.50 5.34 -34.89
CA LYS A 546 5.93 6.51 -35.57
C LYS A 546 4.77 7.04 -34.73
N ALA A 547 5.10 7.94 -33.81
CA ALA A 547 4.15 8.51 -32.87
C ALA A 547 4.22 10.04 -32.88
N VAL A 548 3.08 10.68 -33.07
CA VAL A 548 2.87 12.12 -32.96
C VAL A 548 2.02 12.39 -31.72
N VAL A 549 2.41 13.38 -30.91
CA VAL A 549 1.59 13.83 -29.79
C VAL A 549 0.45 14.68 -30.38
N ILE A 550 -0.79 14.24 -30.21
CA ILE A 550 -1.97 14.94 -30.75
C ILE A 550 -2.15 16.28 -30.05
N GLN A 551 -2.02 16.26 -28.72
CA GLN A 551 -2.16 17.45 -27.90
C GLN A 551 -1.30 17.30 -26.65
N TRP A 552 -0.47 18.32 -26.38
CA TRP A 552 0.16 18.48 -25.08
C TRP A 552 -0.91 18.91 -24.08
N THR A 553 -1.09 18.10 -23.05
CA THR A 553 -2.04 18.36 -21.98
C THR A 553 -1.29 18.61 -20.66
N LYS A 554 -2.02 18.77 -19.57
CA LYS A 554 -1.45 19.09 -18.24
C LYS A 554 -0.77 20.47 -18.29
N ASP A 555 0.34 20.64 -17.59
CA ASP A 555 1.13 21.87 -17.51
C ASP A 555 2.21 22.00 -18.61
N PHE A 556 2.10 21.21 -19.70
CA PHE A 556 3.02 21.23 -20.84
C PHE A 556 2.50 22.13 -21.96
N GLU A 557 3.38 23.00 -22.45
CA GLU A 557 3.14 23.94 -23.56
C GLU A 557 4.35 23.87 -24.52
N ILE A 558 4.67 22.66 -25.01
CA ILE A 558 5.86 22.42 -25.83
C ILE A 558 5.66 22.96 -27.24
N THR A 559 6.50 23.91 -27.64
CA THR A 559 6.43 24.53 -28.97
C THR A 559 7.21 23.73 -30.02
N GLY A 560 6.68 23.72 -31.26
CA GLY A 560 7.35 23.14 -32.42
C GLY A 560 7.34 21.60 -32.47
N ALA A 561 6.49 20.94 -31.70
CA ALA A 561 6.28 19.49 -31.71
C ALA A 561 5.21 19.02 -32.71
N ASP A 562 4.36 19.93 -33.20
CA ASP A 562 3.17 19.60 -34.00
C ASP A 562 3.52 18.79 -35.25
N GLY A 563 2.84 17.66 -35.44
CA GLY A 563 3.03 16.77 -36.58
C GLY A 563 4.37 16.02 -36.62
N LYS A 564 5.23 16.16 -35.60
CA LYS A 564 6.57 15.55 -35.59
C LYS A 564 6.57 14.19 -34.90
N ASN A 565 7.30 13.24 -35.51
CA ASN A 565 7.53 11.93 -34.92
C ASN A 565 8.52 12.02 -33.74
N ILE A 566 8.03 11.79 -32.51
CA ILE A 566 8.84 11.92 -31.30
C ILE A 566 9.98 10.88 -31.26
N ALA A 567 9.74 9.67 -31.76
CA ALA A 567 10.76 8.63 -31.81
C ALA A 567 11.96 9.07 -32.66
N GLU A 568 11.69 9.70 -33.81
CA GLU A 568 12.70 10.20 -34.73
C GLU A 568 13.49 11.36 -34.12
N LEU A 569 12.80 12.32 -33.48
CA LEU A 569 13.48 13.44 -32.81
C LEU A 569 14.43 12.93 -31.72
N LEU A 570 13.98 11.98 -30.89
CA LEU A 570 14.81 11.39 -29.84
C LEU A 570 15.99 10.60 -30.43
N GLN A 571 15.75 9.85 -31.51
CA GLN A 571 16.79 9.11 -32.23
C GLN A 571 17.87 10.04 -32.84
N ILE A 572 17.47 11.18 -33.41
CA ILE A 572 18.39 12.22 -33.90
C ILE A 572 19.23 12.78 -32.75
N GLY A 573 18.59 13.02 -31.59
CA GLY A 573 19.26 13.48 -30.38
C GLY A 573 20.37 12.53 -29.90
N PHE A 574 20.10 11.22 -29.84
CA PHE A 574 21.10 10.21 -29.50
C PHE A 574 22.25 10.15 -30.51
N ARG A 575 21.95 10.18 -31.82
CA ARG A 575 22.98 10.18 -32.87
C ARG A 575 23.91 11.39 -32.78
N ARG A 576 23.37 12.58 -32.49
CA ARG A 576 24.15 13.82 -32.35
C ARG A 576 25.13 13.77 -31.17
N ARG A 577 24.82 13.02 -30.10
CA ARG A 577 25.72 12.78 -28.96
C ARG A 577 26.52 11.48 -29.07
N HIS A 578 26.45 10.77 -30.20
CA HIS A 578 27.11 9.48 -30.43
C HIS A 578 26.73 8.38 -29.41
N ILE A 579 25.49 8.42 -28.89
CA ILE A 579 24.98 7.43 -27.94
C ILE A 579 24.36 6.27 -28.74
N ASN A 580 24.82 5.05 -28.48
CA ASN A 580 24.43 3.84 -29.22
C ASN A 580 23.10 3.24 -28.71
N ILE A 581 21.99 3.96 -28.95
CA ILE A 581 20.62 3.55 -28.60
C ILE A 581 19.73 3.59 -29.85
N ASN A 582 18.86 2.60 -29.98
CA ASN A 582 17.77 2.57 -30.96
C ASN A 582 16.42 2.83 -30.28
N VAL A 583 15.69 3.83 -30.75
CA VAL A 583 14.32 4.12 -30.27
C VAL A 583 13.34 3.25 -31.07
N GLU A 584 12.90 2.14 -30.47
CA GLU A 584 12.11 1.11 -31.13
C GLU A 584 10.60 1.29 -30.97
N ALA A 585 10.16 1.94 -29.89
CA ALA A 585 8.75 2.11 -29.59
C ALA A 585 8.45 3.41 -28.83
N VAL A 586 7.31 4.02 -29.12
CA VAL A 586 6.69 5.07 -28.33
C VAL A 586 5.24 4.65 -28.06
N ILE A 587 4.82 4.60 -26.80
CA ILE A 587 3.51 4.08 -26.40
C ILE A 587 2.85 4.94 -25.32
N ASN A 588 1.53 4.81 -25.16
CA ASN A 588 0.78 5.44 -24.08
C ASN A 588 1.02 4.71 -22.74
N GLY A 589 0.86 5.42 -21.61
CA GLY A 589 1.02 4.84 -20.27
C GLY A 589 0.12 3.64 -20.00
N ALA A 590 -1.18 3.70 -20.32
CA ALA A 590 -2.09 2.58 -20.10
C ALA A 590 -1.69 1.33 -20.92
N VAL A 591 -1.15 1.53 -22.12
CA VAL A 591 -0.59 0.45 -22.97
C VAL A 591 0.64 -0.16 -22.30
N GLY A 592 1.52 0.67 -21.73
CA GLY A 592 2.68 0.21 -20.97
C GLY A 592 2.29 -0.63 -19.75
N CYS A 593 1.30 -0.16 -18.98
CA CYS A 593 0.74 -0.89 -17.84
C CYS A 593 0.22 -2.27 -18.25
N LEU A 594 -0.52 -2.34 -19.37
CA LEU A 594 -1.03 -3.60 -19.91
C LEU A 594 0.10 -4.55 -20.28
N LEU A 595 1.12 -4.09 -21.00
CA LEU A 595 2.25 -4.92 -21.38
C LEU A 595 3.03 -5.45 -20.17
N ALA A 596 3.32 -4.58 -19.21
CA ALA A 596 4.07 -4.95 -18.01
C ALA A 596 3.35 -6.03 -17.20
N HIS A 597 2.03 -5.93 -17.06
CA HIS A 597 1.25 -6.95 -16.35
C HIS A 597 1.06 -8.21 -17.21
N SER A 598 0.83 -8.07 -18.51
CA SER A 598 0.68 -9.21 -19.45
C SER A 598 1.91 -10.11 -19.48
N TYR A 599 3.12 -9.56 -19.28
CA TYR A 599 4.34 -10.38 -19.16
C TYR A 599 4.37 -11.27 -17.90
N ARG A 600 3.67 -10.88 -16.83
CA ARG A 600 3.60 -11.63 -15.56
C ARG A 600 2.35 -12.52 -15.46
N SER A 601 1.24 -12.10 -16.06
CA SER A 601 -0.06 -12.78 -16.05
C SER A 601 -0.62 -12.80 -17.47
N LEU A 602 -0.49 -13.93 -18.15
CA LEU A 602 -0.77 -14.05 -19.60
C LEU A 602 -2.27 -13.89 -19.96
N ASP A 603 -3.14 -13.97 -18.96
CA ASP A 603 -4.59 -13.75 -19.03
C ASP A 603 -4.99 -12.28 -18.79
N THR A 604 -4.03 -11.35 -18.74
CA THR A 604 -4.32 -9.93 -18.56
C THR A 604 -5.02 -9.35 -19.78
N LEU A 605 -6.28 -8.98 -19.61
CA LEU A 605 -7.10 -8.44 -20.68
C LEU A 605 -7.00 -6.92 -20.79
N VAL A 606 -7.03 -6.24 -19.65
CA VAL A 606 -7.18 -4.78 -19.55
C VAL A 606 -6.24 -4.23 -18.49
N ALA A 607 -5.73 -3.03 -18.73
CA ALA A 607 -5.07 -2.21 -17.74
C ALA A 607 -5.82 -0.89 -17.58
N CYS A 608 -6.08 -0.51 -16.35
CA CYS A 608 -6.76 0.72 -15.98
C CYS A 608 -5.84 1.57 -15.11
N THR A 609 -5.79 2.86 -15.39
CA THR A 609 -5.03 3.85 -14.64
C THR A 609 -5.99 4.80 -13.93
N ILE A 610 -5.79 4.99 -12.61
CA ILE A 610 -6.60 5.91 -11.79
C ILE A 610 -5.67 6.63 -10.81
N SER A 611 -5.12 7.75 -11.26
CA SER A 611 -4.17 8.57 -10.52
C SER A 611 -4.60 10.04 -10.64
N THR A 612 -3.72 10.96 -11.04
CA THR A 612 -4.08 12.33 -11.40
C THR A 612 -5.15 12.38 -12.49
N GLY A 613 -5.07 11.50 -13.49
CA GLY A 613 -6.07 11.29 -14.53
C GLY A 613 -6.57 9.85 -14.57
N THR A 614 -7.34 9.49 -15.60
CA THR A 614 -7.77 8.12 -15.83
C THR A 614 -7.74 7.73 -17.31
N ASN A 615 -7.25 6.52 -17.57
CA ASN A 615 -7.27 5.92 -18.89
C ASN A 615 -7.30 4.39 -18.79
N ALA A 616 -7.67 3.70 -19.86
CA ALA A 616 -7.55 2.25 -19.97
C ALA A 616 -6.98 1.83 -21.33
N ALA A 617 -6.28 0.71 -21.32
CA ALA A 617 -5.90 -0.01 -22.53
C ALA A 617 -6.29 -1.48 -22.41
N TYR A 618 -6.67 -2.10 -23.51
CA TYR A 618 -7.09 -3.51 -23.54
C TYR A 618 -6.71 -4.16 -24.86
N TRP A 619 -6.61 -5.48 -24.87
CA TRP A 619 -6.51 -6.24 -26.10
C TRP A 619 -7.86 -6.19 -26.83
N GLU A 620 -7.88 -5.89 -28.13
CA GLU A 620 -9.08 -5.89 -28.99
C GLU A 620 -8.85 -6.80 -30.19
N LYS A 621 -9.91 -7.45 -30.68
CA LYS A 621 -9.85 -8.25 -31.92
C LYS A 621 -9.60 -7.33 -33.12
N VAL A 622 -8.57 -7.63 -33.92
CA VAL A 622 -8.19 -6.81 -35.09
C VAL A 622 -9.36 -6.63 -36.07
N GLU A 623 -10.23 -7.63 -36.22
CA GLU A 623 -11.41 -7.57 -37.07
C GLU A 623 -12.44 -6.51 -36.66
N ALA A 624 -12.50 -6.13 -35.38
CA ALA A 624 -13.39 -5.10 -34.87
C ALA A 624 -12.89 -3.68 -35.19
N ILE A 625 -11.61 -3.53 -35.54
CA ILE A 625 -10.97 -2.26 -35.87
C ILE A 625 -11.17 -2.00 -37.37
N VAL A 626 -12.14 -1.14 -37.69
CA VAL A 626 -12.46 -0.77 -39.08
C VAL A 626 -11.64 0.45 -39.50
N LYS A 627 -11.39 1.39 -38.59
CA LYS A 627 -10.54 2.54 -38.88
C LYS A 627 -9.09 2.13 -39.10
N ASN A 628 -8.40 2.83 -39.99
CA ASN A 628 -6.99 2.60 -40.35
C ASN A 628 -6.68 1.17 -40.83
N ARG A 629 -7.70 0.35 -41.13
CA ARG A 629 -7.54 -1.06 -41.52
C ARG A 629 -6.69 -1.25 -42.78
N LYS A 630 -6.70 -0.27 -43.70
CA LYS A 630 -5.87 -0.29 -44.92
C LYS A 630 -4.38 -0.05 -44.65
N GLU A 631 -4.05 0.52 -43.49
CA GLU A 631 -2.67 0.81 -43.08
C GLU A 631 -2.09 -0.31 -42.22
N LEU A 632 -2.93 -1.20 -41.69
CA LEU A 632 -2.49 -2.35 -40.93
C LEU A 632 -1.65 -3.30 -41.81
N PRO A 633 -0.66 -4.00 -41.23
CA PRO A 633 0.09 -5.02 -41.96
C PRO A 633 -0.84 -6.07 -42.60
N PRO A 634 -0.52 -6.61 -43.79
CA PRO A 634 -1.37 -7.60 -44.47
C PRO A 634 -1.69 -8.85 -43.65
N ASN A 635 -0.81 -9.19 -42.69
CA ASN A 635 -0.93 -10.33 -41.79
C ASN A 635 -1.40 -9.93 -40.38
N ALA A 636 -1.96 -8.73 -40.21
CA ALA A 636 -2.51 -8.32 -38.92
C ALA A 636 -3.79 -9.12 -38.61
N ASP A 637 -3.65 -10.17 -37.82
CA ASP A 637 -4.73 -10.99 -37.28
C ASP A 637 -4.65 -11.07 -35.75
N GLY A 638 -5.60 -11.77 -35.13
CA GLY A 638 -5.64 -11.92 -33.67
C GLY A 638 -6.07 -10.65 -32.93
N ASP A 639 -5.25 -10.22 -31.98
CA ASP A 639 -5.54 -9.10 -31.08
C ASP A 639 -4.56 -7.93 -31.31
N MET A 640 -5.01 -6.70 -31.06
CA MET A 640 -4.19 -5.50 -30.97
C MET A 640 -4.54 -4.71 -29.71
N ILE A 641 -3.54 -4.13 -29.03
CA ILE A 641 -3.83 -3.24 -27.89
C ILE A 641 -4.47 -1.95 -28.39
N ILE A 642 -5.60 -1.57 -27.80
CA ILE A 642 -6.26 -0.28 -27.99
C ILE A 642 -6.10 0.56 -26.74
N ASN A 643 -5.60 1.79 -26.92
CA ASN A 643 -5.68 2.85 -25.93
C ASN A 643 -7.06 3.53 -26.03
N THR A 644 -7.87 3.43 -24.99
CA THR A 644 -9.27 3.89 -25.05
C THR A 644 -9.38 5.42 -25.04
N GLU A 645 -8.49 6.12 -24.34
CA GLU A 645 -8.67 7.52 -23.93
C GLU A 645 -10.07 7.77 -23.32
N TRP A 646 -10.54 6.82 -22.49
CA TRP A 646 -11.90 6.81 -21.95
C TRP A 646 -12.24 8.02 -21.07
N GLY A 647 -11.24 8.82 -20.68
CA GLY A 647 -11.43 10.03 -19.89
C GLY A 647 -12.32 11.05 -20.61
N SER A 648 -12.30 11.01 -21.94
CA SER A 648 -13.14 11.82 -22.86
C SER A 648 -14.57 11.30 -23.04
N PHE A 649 -14.94 10.17 -22.42
CA PHE A 649 -16.30 9.64 -22.53
C PHE A 649 -17.31 10.68 -22.04
N GLY A 650 -18.29 11.00 -22.89
CA GLY A 650 -19.34 11.97 -22.60
C GLY A 650 -19.03 13.42 -22.99
N ASP A 651 -17.83 13.76 -23.47
CA ASP A 651 -17.46 15.15 -23.83
C ASP A 651 -18.40 15.75 -24.89
N LYS A 652 -18.69 14.99 -25.95
CA LYS A 652 -19.59 15.41 -27.05
C LYS A 652 -21.08 15.12 -26.78
N ASN A 653 -21.39 14.31 -25.76
CA ASN A 653 -22.76 14.03 -25.34
C ASN A 653 -22.82 13.84 -23.82
N LEU A 654 -22.94 14.97 -23.13
CA LEU A 654 -22.93 15.02 -21.67
C LEU A 654 -24.12 14.30 -21.00
N GLY A 655 -25.14 13.91 -21.76
CA GLY A 655 -26.29 13.14 -21.28
C GLY A 655 -25.97 11.68 -20.99
N LEU A 656 -24.82 11.18 -21.44
CA LEU A 656 -24.35 9.81 -21.19
C LEU A 656 -23.75 9.63 -19.78
N LEU A 657 -23.40 10.72 -19.12
CA LEU A 657 -22.75 10.70 -17.81
C LEU A 657 -23.76 11.05 -16.70
N PRO A 658 -23.81 10.28 -15.59
CA PRO A 658 -24.67 10.58 -14.45
C PRO A 658 -24.06 11.70 -13.60
N ARG A 659 -24.07 12.92 -14.15
CA ARG A 659 -23.48 14.11 -13.54
C ARG A 659 -24.43 14.75 -12.55
N THR A 660 -23.88 15.16 -11.42
CA THR A 660 -24.50 16.09 -10.49
C THR A 660 -24.25 17.54 -10.91
N PHE A 661 -24.93 18.49 -10.28
CA PHE A 661 -24.62 19.90 -10.50
C PHE A 661 -23.21 20.29 -10.00
N TYR A 662 -22.63 19.54 -9.05
CA TYR A 662 -21.25 19.71 -8.61
C TYR A 662 -20.26 19.36 -9.72
N ASP A 663 -20.47 18.24 -10.43
CA ASP A 663 -19.65 17.86 -11.59
C ASP A 663 -19.75 18.92 -12.69
N ASN A 664 -20.95 19.48 -12.91
CA ASN A 664 -21.15 20.57 -13.87
C ASN A 664 -20.40 21.85 -13.47
N ARG A 665 -20.24 22.10 -12.16
CA ARG A 665 -19.46 23.24 -11.66
C ARG A 665 -17.96 22.99 -11.84
N VAL A 666 -17.45 21.82 -11.43
CA VAL A 666 -16.05 21.42 -11.69
C VAL A 666 -15.72 21.52 -13.16
N ASN A 667 -16.56 20.97 -14.04
CA ASN A 667 -16.33 21.00 -15.47
C ASN A 667 -16.28 22.43 -16.03
N ARG A 668 -17.20 23.31 -15.64
CA ARG A 668 -17.23 24.71 -16.10
C ARG A 668 -16.05 25.54 -15.60
N GLN A 669 -15.55 25.24 -14.40
CA GLN A 669 -14.48 26.01 -13.74
C GLN A 669 -13.08 25.44 -13.98
N SER A 670 -12.97 24.23 -14.53
CA SER A 670 -11.69 23.63 -14.90
C SER A 670 -10.97 24.41 -16.00
N VAL A 671 -9.66 24.19 -16.13
CA VAL A 671 -8.82 24.80 -17.18
C VAL A 671 -9.33 24.46 -18.59
N ASN A 672 -9.91 23.27 -18.77
CA ASN A 672 -10.41 22.78 -20.06
C ASN A 672 -11.91 22.42 -19.96
N PRO A 673 -12.83 23.39 -19.99
CA PRO A 673 -14.26 23.12 -19.91
C PRO A 673 -14.77 22.24 -21.06
N GLY A 674 -15.58 21.23 -20.75
CA GLY A 674 -16.15 20.30 -21.74
C GLY A 674 -15.22 19.19 -22.21
N VAL A 675 -13.97 19.17 -21.74
CA VAL A 675 -12.96 18.15 -22.08
C VAL A 675 -12.72 17.23 -20.89
N HIS A 676 -12.61 15.92 -21.14
CA HIS A 676 -12.36 14.86 -20.19
C HIS A 676 -13.37 14.80 -19.03
N VAL A 677 -14.66 14.86 -19.36
CA VAL A 677 -15.73 14.99 -18.36
C VAL A 677 -15.84 13.73 -17.50
N PHE A 678 -15.63 12.53 -18.08
CA PHE A 678 -15.59 11.30 -17.28
C PHE A 678 -14.38 11.26 -16.33
N GLU A 679 -13.19 11.66 -16.80
CA GLU A 679 -12.00 11.75 -15.96
C GLU A 679 -12.22 12.66 -14.74
N LYS A 680 -12.91 13.79 -14.94
CA LYS A 680 -13.26 14.73 -13.88
C LYS A 680 -14.14 14.13 -12.79
N MET A 681 -14.88 13.07 -13.08
CA MET A 681 -15.77 12.42 -12.12
C MET A 681 -15.07 11.37 -11.25
N VAL A 682 -13.90 10.86 -11.66
CA VAL A 682 -13.29 9.66 -11.06
C VAL A 682 -11.80 9.78 -10.68
N SER A 683 -11.06 10.73 -11.24
CA SER A 683 -9.60 10.83 -11.06
C SER A 683 -9.18 11.79 -9.95
N GLY A 684 -8.00 11.55 -9.38
CA GLY A 684 -7.49 12.18 -8.17
C GLY A 684 -7.31 13.69 -8.26
N LEU A 685 -7.09 14.26 -9.45
CA LEU A 685 -7.04 15.72 -9.59
C LEU A 685 -8.39 16.39 -9.26
N TYR A 686 -9.50 15.69 -9.50
CA TYR A 686 -10.84 16.27 -9.44
C TYR A 686 -11.69 15.74 -8.27
N LEU A 687 -11.39 14.56 -7.71
CA LEU A 687 -12.15 14.05 -6.55
C LEU A 687 -12.13 15.03 -5.37
N GLY A 688 -10.95 15.57 -5.07
CA GLY A 688 -10.79 16.58 -4.01
C GLY A 688 -11.55 17.87 -4.32
N GLU A 689 -11.53 18.31 -5.58
CA GLU A 689 -12.26 19.51 -6.00
C GLU A 689 -13.78 19.31 -5.96
N ILE A 690 -14.30 18.14 -6.31
CA ILE A 690 -15.72 17.82 -6.13
C ILE A 690 -16.10 17.91 -4.65
N ALA A 691 -15.30 17.30 -3.76
CA ALA A 691 -15.53 17.38 -2.31
C ALA A 691 -15.48 18.84 -1.80
N ARG A 692 -14.52 19.63 -2.27
CA ARG A 692 -14.41 21.06 -1.94
C ARG A 692 -15.63 21.86 -2.36
N ILE A 693 -16.12 21.68 -3.58
CA ILE A 693 -17.30 22.40 -4.06
C ILE A 693 -18.54 22.03 -3.23
N ILE A 694 -18.69 20.77 -2.83
CA ILE A 694 -19.77 20.36 -1.93
C ILE A 694 -19.62 21.05 -0.56
N MET A 695 -18.40 21.08 0.00
CA MET A 695 -18.15 21.79 1.26
C MET A 695 -18.45 23.28 1.17
N VAL A 696 -18.10 23.94 0.06
CA VAL A 696 -18.43 25.35 -0.19
C VAL A 696 -19.94 25.57 -0.30
N ASP A 697 -20.68 24.69 -0.99
CA ASP A 697 -22.15 24.76 -1.02
C ASP A 697 -22.75 24.66 0.39
N PHE A 698 -22.26 23.72 1.20
CA PHE A 698 -22.73 23.52 2.57
C PHE A 698 -22.36 24.71 3.47
N LEU A 699 -21.18 25.30 3.28
CA LEU A 699 -20.74 26.52 3.95
C LEU A 699 -21.65 27.70 3.59
N ASP A 700 -21.93 27.94 2.31
CA ASP A 700 -22.78 29.04 1.83
C ASP A 700 -24.21 28.95 2.40
N ARG A 701 -24.69 27.71 2.64
CA ARG A 701 -25.97 27.41 3.29
C ARG A 701 -25.91 27.43 4.83
N ARG A 702 -24.76 27.76 5.42
CA ARG A 702 -24.45 27.69 6.87
C ARG A 702 -24.68 26.32 7.50
N LEU A 703 -24.50 25.25 6.73
CA LEU A 703 -24.59 23.87 7.18
C LEU A 703 -23.24 23.31 7.66
N LEU A 704 -22.14 23.93 7.26
CA LEU A 704 -20.79 23.62 7.74
C LEU A 704 -20.14 24.87 8.32
N PHE A 705 -19.35 24.68 9.38
CA PHE A 705 -18.42 25.67 9.94
C PHE A 705 -19.08 27.00 10.36
N ASP A 706 -20.38 26.99 10.65
CA ASP A 706 -21.19 28.20 10.93
C ASP A 706 -21.07 29.28 9.82
N GLY A 707 -20.81 28.85 8.58
CA GLY A 707 -20.60 29.75 7.43
C GLY A 707 -19.24 30.46 7.41
N GLN A 708 -18.29 30.07 8.26
CA GLN A 708 -16.92 30.59 8.21
C GLN A 708 -16.17 30.02 7.01
N TYR A 709 -15.44 30.89 6.30
CA TYR A 709 -14.63 30.52 5.14
C TYR A 709 -13.18 30.97 5.30
N THR A 710 -12.31 30.34 4.51
CA THR A 710 -10.88 30.64 4.45
C THR A 710 -10.44 30.84 3.00
N PRO A 711 -9.35 31.59 2.75
CA PRO A 711 -8.74 31.66 1.43
C PRO A 711 -8.45 30.27 0.85
N GLU A 712 -7.99 29.34 1.70
CA GLU A 712 -7.69 27.97 1.35
C GLU A 712 -8.92 27.21 0.85
N MET A 713 -10.04 27.27 1.58
CA MET A 713 -11.30 26.62 1.19
C MET A 713 -11.87 27.21 -0.12
N ASN A 714 -11.66 28.50 -0.36
CA ASN A 714 -12.13 29.20 -1.56
C ASN A 714 -11.20 29.05 -2.78
N THR A 715 -9.99 28.51 -2.60
CA THR A 715 -9.04 28.32 -3.69
C THR A 715 -9.33 27.00 -4.42
N PRO A 716 -9.65 27.02 -5.72
CA PRO A 716 -9.86 25.80 -6.50
C PRO A 716 -8.66 24.85 -6.44
N TYR A 717 -8.94 23.54 -6.39
CA TYR A 717 -7.97 22.44 -6.38
C TYR A 717 -7.05 22.35 -5.15
N LEU A 718 -7.21 23.22 -4.15
CA LEU A 718 -6.37 23.17 -2.95
C LEU A 718 -6.73 22.01 -2.01
N PHE A 719 -7.98 21.57 -2.03
CA PHE A 719 -8.39 20.38 -1.28
C PHE A 719 -8.08 19.12 -2.10
N GLU A 720 -6.96 18.48 -1.81
CA GLU A 720 -6.45 17.37 -2.60
C GLU A 720 -7.13 16.02 -2.27
N ALA A 721 -7.07 15.10 -3.23
CA ALA A 721 -7.47 13.71 -3.04
C ALA A 721 -6.71 13.00 -1.88
N SER A 722 -5.46 13.40 -1.60
CA SER A 722 -4.67 12.90 -0.46
C SER A 722 -5.36 13.18 0.88
N TYR A 723 -6.03 14.34 1.02
CA TYR A 723 -6.80 14.70 2.20
C TYR A 723 -8.05 13.85 2.35
N MET A 724 -8.77 13.60 1.25
CA MET A 724 -9.91 12.66 1.27
C MET A 724 -9.49 11.27 1.75
N SER A 725 -8.30 10.82 1.32
CA SER A 725 -7.75 9.53 1.75
C SER A 725 -7.49 9.50 3.26
N ALA A 726 -6.86 10.55 3.80
CA ALA A 726 -6.62 10.66 5.24
C ALA A 726 -7.93 10.73 6.05
N ILE A 727 -8.90 11.52 5.60
CA ILE A 727 -10.24 11.65 6.21
C ILE A 727 -10.98 10.31 6.20
N GLY A 728 -10.95 9.58 5.08
CA GLY A 728 -11.61 8.29 4.94
C GLY A 728 -11.00 7.18 5.80
N SER A 729 -9.73 7.34 6.21
CA SER A 729 -9.01 6.43 7.12
C SER A 729 -9.08 6.85 8.59
N ASP A 730 -9.72 7.99 8.89
CA ASP A 730 -9.76 8.53 10.24
C ASP A 730 -10.86 7.85 11.06
N ASP A 731 -10.48 6.82 11.81
CA ASP A 731 -11.40 6.08 12.69
C ASP A 731 -11.31 6.53 14.15
N THR A 732 -10.67 7.66 14.42
CA THR A 732 -10.61 8.21 15.78
C THR A 732 -11.98 8.72 16.23
N PRO A 733 -12.34 8.62 17.53
CA PRO A 733 -13.66 9.06 18.02
C PRO A 733 -13.99 10.51 17.66
N ASP A 734 -12.97 11.38 17.67
CA ASP A 734 -13.10 12.81 17.40
C ASP A 734 -12.74 13.21 15.97
N LEU A 735 -12.37 12.26 15.10
CA LEU A 735 -11.90 12.52 13.73
C LEU A 735 -10.72 13.50 13.69
N GLU A 736 -9.64 13.18 14.41
CA GLU A 736 -8.46 14.04 14.61
C GLU A 736 -7.70 14.36 13.31
N ALA A 737 -7.56 13.42 12.39
CA ALA A 737 -6.90 13.70 11.10
C ALA A 737 -7.77 14.64 10.25
N THR A 738 -9.09 14.43 10.28
CA THR A 738 -10.08 15.31 9.65
C THR A 738 -10.04 16.70 10.26
N LYS A 739 -9.94 16.79 11.59
CA LYS A 739 -9.79 18.03 12.34
C LYS A 739 -8.52 18.77 11.92
N HIS A 740 -7.37 18.09 11.91
CA HIS A 740 -6.09 18.68 11.52
C HIS A 740 -6.12 19.23 10.07
N ILE A 741 -6.69 18.46 9.14
CA ILE A 741 -6.84 18.92 7.75
C ILE A 741 -7.70 20.18 7.69
N LEU A 742 -8.85 20.20 8.36
CA LEU A 742 -9.76 21.34 8.29
C LEU A 742 -9.21 22.57 9.03
N GLU A 743 -8.66 22.39 10.23
CA GLU A 743 -8.25 23.51 11.09
C GLU A 743 -6.82 23.98 10.83
N SER A 744 -5.87 23.07 10.59
CA SER A 744 -4.46 23.42 10.41
C SER A 744 -4.05 23.59 8.96
N ILE A 745 -4.63 22.82 8.03
CA ILE A 745 -4.26 22.89 6.60
C ILE A 745 -5.21 23.83 5.84
N MET A 746 -6.52 23.63 6.00
CA MET A 746 -7.54 24.51 5.40
C MET A 746 -7.82 25.76 6.24
N ASN A 747 -7.08 25.93 7.35
CA ASN A 747 -7.01 27.12 8.19
C ASN A 747 -8.37 27.56 8.80
N LEU A 748 -9.31 26.61 8.98
CA LEU A 748 -10.59 26.90 9.63
C LEU A 748 -10.36 27.15 11.13
N PRO A 749 -10.93 28.21 11.73
CA PRO A 749 -10.66 28.54 13.13
C PRO A 749 -11.02 27.43 14.13
N SER A 750 -12.11 26.71 13.87
CA SER A 750 -12.52 25.53 14.65
C SER A 750 -13.58 24.72 13.92
N THR A 751 -13.63 23.41 14.18
CA THR A 751 -14.66 22.51 13.65
C THR A 751 -15.37 21.76 14.77
N THR A 752 -16.67 21.52 14.61
CA THR A 752 -17.41 20.60 15.49
C THR A 752 -17.21 19.15 15.03
N LEU A 753 -17.51 18.17 15.90
CA LEU A 753 -17.50 16.76 15.50
C LEU A 753 -18.51 16.50 14.37
N SER A 754 -19.67 17.19 14.39
CA SER A 754 -20.68 17.13 13.33
C SER A 754 -20.11 17.58 11.99
N ASP A 755 -19.41 18.72 11.94
CA ASP A 755 -18.76 19.20 10.71
C ASP A 755 -17.80 18.15 10.15
N ARG A 756 -16.98 17.55 11.00
CA ARG A 756 -16.00 16.52 10.59
C ARG A 756 -16.67 15.26 10.08
N GLN A 757 -17.76 14.83 10.71
CA GLN A 757 -18.55 13.68 10.23
C GLN A 757 -19.22 13.95 8.88
N ILE A 758 -19.72 15.17 8.67
CA ILE A 758 -20.30 15.59 7.39
C ILE A 758 -19.21 15.62 6.31
N VAL A 759 -18.05 16.24 6.57
CA VAL A 759 -16.91 16.27 5.63
C VAL A 759 -16.43 14.86 5.28
N ARG A 760 -16.34 13.96 6.27
CA ARG A 760 -16.05 12.55 6.03
C ARG A 760 -17.09 11.90 5.12
N THR A 761 -18.37 12.14 5.38
CA THR A 761 -19.47 11.62 4.55
C THR A 761 -19.39 12.13 3.11
N ILE A 762 -19.07 13.41 2.90
CA ILE A 762 -18.85 14.00 1.57
C ILE A 762 -17.71 13.24 0.86
N CYS A 763 -16.56 13.07 1.52
CA CYS A 763 -15.41 12.36 0.95
C CYS A 763 -15.75 10.91 0.59
N GLU A 764 -16.51 10.23 1.44
CA GLU A 764 -16.98 8.86 1.22
C GLU A 764 -17.92 8.76 0.01
N LEU A 765 -18.90 9.65 -0.13
CA LEU A 765 -19.85 9.64 -1.25
C LEU A 765 -19.16 9.89 -2.58
N VAL A 766 -18.27 10.88 -2.64
CA VAL A 766 -17.51 11.20 -3.85
C VAL A 766 -16.65 10.01 -4.28
N SER A 767 -15.90 9.42 -3.33
CA SER A 767 -15.02 8.28 -3.63
C SER A 767 -15.79 6.98 -3.91
N GLN A 768 -16.94 6.74 -3.28
CA GLN A 768 -17.80 5.59 -3.57
C GLN A 768 -18.41 5.68 -4.97
N ARG A 769 -18.92 6.86 -5.37
CA ARG A 769 -19.42 7.07 -6.72
C ARG A 769 -18.34 6.84 -7.76
N ALA A 770 -17.13 7.38 -7.54
CA ALA A 770 -15.99 7.20 -8.44
C ALA A 770 -15.65 5.71 -8.65
N ALA A 771 -15.54 4.93 -7.56
CA ALA A 771 -15.27 3.50 -7.64
C ALA A 771 -16.35 2.71 -8.41
N ARG A 772 -17.64 3.06 -8.23
CA ARG A 772 -18.75 2.44 -8.96
C ARG A 772 -18.73 2.73 -10.46
N LEU A 773 -18.41 3.97 -10.83
CA LEU A 773 -18.27 4.39 -12.23
C LEU A 773 -17.08 3.72 -12.92
N VAL A 774 -15.95 3.63 -12.21
CA VAL A 774 -14.76 2.89 -12.67
C VAL A 774 -15.10 1.42 -12.92
N ALA A 775 -15.79 0.76 -11.98
CA ALA A 775 -16.22 -0.63 -12.16
C ALA A 775 -17.15 -0.79 -13.38
N ALA A 776 -18.09 0.15 -13.59
CA ALA A 776 -18.95 0.13 -14.76
C ALA A 776 -18.17 0.31 -16.07
N ALA A 777 -17.12 1.15 -16.08
CA ALA A 777 -16.24 1.33 -17.22
C ALA A 777 -15.41 0.06 -17.52
N MET A 778 -14.85 -0.58 -16.48
CA MET A 778 -14.17 -1.88 -16.59
C MET A 778 -15.12 -2.94 -17.17
N SER A 779 -16.35 -3.01 -16.66
CA SER A 779 -17.38 -3.91 -17.15
C SER A 779 -17.74 -3.70 -18.62
N ALA A 780 -17.61 -2.48 -19.16
CA ALA A 780 -17.88 -2.22 -20.58
C ALA A 780 -16.89 -2.98 -21.47
N ILE A 781 -15.62 -3.06 -21.04
CA ILE A 781 -14.55 -3.77 -21.73
C ILE A 781 -14.71 -5.29 -21.58
N ILE A 782 -15.01 -5.75 -20.36
CA ILE A 782 -15.23 -7.19 -20.07
C ILE A 782 -16.37 -7.73 -20.95
N ASP A 783 -17.51 -7.03 -20.96
CA ASP A 783 -18.68 -7.43 -21.76
C ASP A 783 -18.42 -7.31 -23.26
N LYS A 784 -17.60 -6.33 -23.68
CA LYS A 784 -17.22 -6.14 -25.09
C LYS A 784 -16.33 -7.27 -25.60
N ARG A 785 -15.41 -7.79 -24.78
CA ARG A 785 -14.53 -8.91 -25.15
C ARG A 785 -15.14 -10.28 -24.84
N ASN A 786 -16.30 -10.34 -24.20
CA ASN A 786 -16.97 -11.57 -23.78
C ASN A 786 -16.03 -12.52 -22.99
N ALA A 787 -15.16 -11.93 -22.15
CA ALA A 787 -14.03 -12.65 -21.54
C ALA A 787 -14.34 -13.27 -20.16
N LEU A 788 -15.55 -13.03 -19.62
CA LEU A 788 -15.89 -13.45 -18.26
C LEU A 788 -15.89 -14.98 -18.07
N GLU A 789 -16.33 -15.72 -19.09
CA GLU A 789 -16.46 -17.18 -19.00
C GLU A 789 -15.10 -17.89 -19.00
N GLU A 790 -14.08 -17.32 -19.65
CA GLU A 790 -12.72 -17.87 -19.73
C GLU A 790 -11.86 -17.51 -18.51
N GLY A 791 -12.33 -16.57 -17.67
CA GLY A 791 -11.51 -15.92 -16.65
C GLY A 791 -10.61 -14.86 -17.25
N LEU A 792 -10.42 -13.74 -16.53
CA LEU A 792 -9.59 -12.64 -17.00
C LEU A 792 -8.90 -11.92 -15.86
N THR A 793 -7.74 -11.34 -16.16
CA THR A 793 -7.05 -10.46 -15.24
C THR A 793 -7.17 -8.98 -15.68
N ILE A 794 -7.45 -8.11 -14.72
CA ILE A 794 -7.45 -6.65 -14.84
C ILE A 794 -6.26 -6.11 -14.05
N SER A 795 -5.39 -5.38 -14.74
CA SER A 795 -4.32 -4.62 -14.12
C SER A 795 -4.82 -3.24 -13.69
N MET A 796 -4.61 -2.88 -12.43
CA MET A 796 -4.90 -1.55 -11.90
C MET A 796 -3.58 -0.84 -11.54
N GLU A 797 -3.46 0.42 -11.91
CA GLU A 797 -2.34 1.28 -11.52
C GLU A 797 -2.86 2.66 -11.08
N GLY A 798 -2.25 3.25 -10.05
CA GLY A 798 -2.44 4.65 -9.72
C GLY A 798 -2.86 4.93 -8.28
N ALA A 799 -2.48 6.13 -7.82
CA ALA A 799 -2.56 6.52 -6.42
C ALA A 799 -3.99 6.47 -5.84
N VAL A 800 -5.03 6.72 -6.64
CA VAL A 800 -6.41 6.64 -6.14
C VAL A 800 -6.75 5.19 -5.82
N TYR A 801 -6.52 4.27 -6.75
CA TYR A 801 -6.84 2.86 -6.51
C TYR A 801 -6.00 2.26 -5.38
N GLU A 802 -4.72 2.59 -5.32
CA GLU A 802 -3.77 2.00 -4.37
C GLU A 802 -3.85 2.57 -2.95
N HIS A 803 -4.14 3.86 -2.81
CA HIS A 803 -4.02 4.55 -1.53
C HIS A 803 -5.35 5.00 -0.95
N PHE A 804 -6.41 5.21 -1.75
CA PHE A 804 -7.70 5.58 -1.17
C PHE A 804 -8.27 4.44 -0.34
N PRO A 805 -8.72 4.72 0.90
CA PRO A 805 -9.31 3.73 1.76
C PRO A 805 -10.54 3.10 1.11
N ASN A 806 -10.59 1.77 1.15
CA ASN A 806 -11.69 0.97 0.61
C ASN A 806 -11.93 1.10 -0.91
N PHE A 807 -11.11 1.81 -1.68
CA PHE A 807 -11.36 1.98 -3.12
C PHE A 807 -11.35 0.64 -3.88
N PRO A 808 -10.35 -0.25 -3.71
CA PRO A 808 -10.38 -1.58 -4.33
C PRO A 808 -11.60 -2.40 -3.92
N ARG A 809 -11.97 -2.35 -2.64
CA ARG A 809 -13.16 -3.03 -2.11
C ARG A 809 -14.44 -2.53 -2.78
N ARG A 810 -14.60 -1.21 -2.92
CA ARG A 810 -15.78 -0.59 -3.55
C ARG A 810 -15.88 -0.91 -5.05
N VAL A 811 -14.74 -0.98 -5.74
CA VAL A 811 -14.70 -1.47 -7.14
C VAL A 811 -15.17 -2.91 -7.18
N ASN A 812 -14.64 -3.79 -6.32
CA ASN A 812 -15.05 -5.19 -6.27
C ASN A 812 -16.54 -5.37 -5.90
N ASP A 813 -17.04 -4.62 -4.92
CA ASP A 813 -18.47 -4.61 -4.55
C ASP A 813 -19.35 -4.21 -5.75
N ALA A 814 -18.91 -3.22 -6.53
CA ALA A 814 -19.62 -2.78 -7.72
C ALA A 814 -19.56 -3.83 -8.84
N LEU A 815 -18.40 -4.46 -9.10
CA LEU A 815 -18.27 -5.57 -10.04
C LEU A 815 -19.17 -6.76 -9.65
N ARG A 816 -19.20 -7.12 -8.36
CA ARG A 816 -20.08 -8.14 -7.82
C ARG A 816 -21.55 -7.81 -8.04
N SER A 817 -21.93 -6.53 -8.03
CA SER A 817 -23.30 -6.11 -8.36
C SER A 817 -23.68 -6.30 -9.84
N PHE A 818 -22.72 -6.38 -10.75
CA PHE A 818 -22.95 -6.69 -12.16
C PHE A 818 -22.97 -8.21 -12.42
N TYR A 819 -22.05 -8.95 -11.81
CA TYR A 819 -21.74 -10.32 -12.19
C TYR A 819 -22.20 -11.40 -11.19
N GLY A 820 -22.57 -11.02 -9.96
CA GLY A 820 -22.90 -11.96 -8.90
C GLY A 820 -21.66 -12.77 -8.50
N GLU A 821 -21.83 -14.08 -8.33
CA GLU A 821 -20.73 -15.01 -8.00
C GLU A 821 -19.71 -15.14 -9.14
N ARG A 822 -20.09 -14.85 -10.39
CA ARG A 822 -19.15 -14.87 -11.53
C ARG A 822 -18.07 -13.79 -11.45
N VAL A 823 -18.15 -12.86 -10.50
CA VAL A 823 -17.06 -11.91 -10.22
C VAL A 823 -15.77 -12.62 -9.84
N ASP A 824 -15.84 -13.85 -9.32
CA ASP A 824 -14.68 -14.63 -8.91
C ASP A 824 -13.82 -15.10 -10.13
N HIS A 825 -14.34 -14.96 -11.36
CA HIS A 825 -13.58 -15.15 -12.60
C HIS A 825 -12.78 -13.89 -13.02
N ILE A 826 -12.91 -12.79 -12.27
CA ILE A 826 -12.20 -11.53 -12.52
C ILE A 826 -11.11 -11.39 -11.46
N ASN A 827 -9.87 -11.59 -11.87
CA ASN A 827 -8.72 -11.28 -11.03
C ASN A 827 -8.33 -9.80 -11.21
N VAL A 828 -8.13 -9.07 -10.11
CA VAL A 828 -7.72 -7.65 -10.17
C VAL A 828 -6.34 -7.51 -9.51
N GLY A 829 -5.31 -7.37 -10.35
CA GLY A 829 -3.92 -7.19 -9.94
C GLY A 829 -3.52 -5.72 -9.88
N ILE A 830 -2.47 -5.41 -9.11
CA ILE A 830 -1.85 -4.07 -9.09
C ILE A 830 -0.50 -4.14 -9.80
N THR A 831 -0.27 -3.23 -10.74
CA THR A 831 1.04 -3.08 -11.39
C THR A 831 1.81 -1.91 -10.76
N ARG A 832 3.05 -2.17 -10.37
CA ARG A 832 4.01 -1.13 -9.97
C ARG A 832 5.09 -1.01 -11.04
N ASP A 833 5.54 0.22 -11.29
CA ASP A 833 6.51 0.55 -12.35
C ASP A 833 6.05 0.09 -13.75
N GLY A 834 4.73 0.04 -13.99
CA GLY A 834 4.14 -0.50 -15.22
C GLY A 834 4.60 0.22 -16.48
N ASN A 835 4.72 1.55 -16.42
CA ASN A 835 5.19 2.34 -17.55
C ASN A 835 6.65 2.05 -17.94
N GLY A 836 7.58 1.99 -16.96
CA GLY A 836 8.99 1.73 -17.25
C GLY A 836 9.23 0.36 -17.83
N ILE A 837 8.61 -0.66 -17.23
CA ILE A 837 8.67 -2.04 -17.69
C ILE A 837 7.97 -2.21 -19.04
N GLY A 838 6.77 -1.62 -19.17
CA GLY A 838 5.98 -1.67 -20.40
C GLY A 838 6.67 -1.01 -21.58
N ALA A 839 7.38 0.10 -21.36
CA ALA A 839 8.21 0.74 -22.37
C ALA A 839 9.28 -0.22 -22.91
N ALA A 840 10.03 -0.86 -22.00
CA ALA A 840 11.05 -1.84 -22.36
C ALA A 840 10.48 -3.06 -23.10
N LEU A 841 9.32 -3.57 -22.67
CA LEU A 841 8.61 -4.66 -23.36
C LEU A 841 8.11 -4.23 -24.75
N ALA A 842 7.65 -3.00 -24.91
CA ALA A 842 7.25 -2.49 -26.23
C ALA A 842 8.43 -2.42 -27.20
N ALA A 843 9.63 -2.05 -26.73
CA ALA A 843 10.84 -2.10 -27.53
C ALA A 843 11.20 -3.53 -27.94
N MET A 844 11.12 -4.48 -27.01
CA MET A 844 11.32 -5.90 -27.29
C MET A 844 10.32 -6.41 -28.35
N ILE A 845 9.03 -6.08 -28.19
CA ILE A 845 7.98 -6.46 -29.12
C ILE A 845 8.22 -5.86 -30.51
N ALA A 846 8.61 -4.59 -30.59
CA ALA A 846 8.90 -3.94 -31.87
C ALA A 846 10.00 -4.65 -32.67
N ILE A 847 11.02 -5.19 -31.98
CA ILE A 847 12.10 -5.96 -32.62
C ILE A 847 11.58 -7.31 -33.12
N THR A 848 10.86 -8.04 -32.27
CA THR A 848 10.34 -9.39 -32.59
C THR A 848 9.20 -9.36 -33.61
N GLN A 849 8.48 -8.25 -33.75
CA GLN A 849 7.49 -8.03 -34.80
C GLN A 849 8.13 -7.69 -36.14
N LYS A 850 9.28 -7.00 -36.18
CA LYS A 850 10.01 -6.72 -37.44
C LYS A 850 10.67 -7.96 -38.05
N GLN A 851 10.94 -8.98 -37.22
CA GLN A 851 11.63 -10.21 -37.63
C GLN A 851 10.69 -11.32 -38.12
N ALA A 852 9.38 -11.19 -37.87
CA ALA A 852 8.33 -12.10 -38.32
C ALA A 852 7.62 -11.54 -39.55
#